data_AF-A0A9E6E2U8-F1
#
_entry.id   AF-A0A9E6E2U8-F1
#
_cell.length_a   1.000
_cell.length_b   1.000
_cell.length_c   1.000
_cell.angle_alpha   90.00
_cell.angle_beta   90.00
_cell.angle_gamma   90.00
#
_symmetry.space_group_name_H-M   'P 1'
#
loop_
_entity.id
_entity.type
_entity.pdbx_description
1 polymer ?
#
loop_
_entity_poly.entity_id
_entity_poly.type
_entity_poly.pdbx_seq_one_letter_code
_entity_poly.pdbx_strand_id
1 'polypeptide(L)'
;MKSANSSPNQPHLWLTLPTRFSGWVLLLTLALVTAATFGGKNLYFRGDYNIFFDGKNQQLLAYEEIQTTFAKSDNIAIIISPQSGNVFEPKTLELIQQLTQDAWLVPYSSRVDSIANYQHTEAIEDDLIVEDLLLEEYPLTPERIEKVKAIALSEPVVKHALISEKGDVTVVNVTVQLPEIDETTEALEVVAGVDQLLSKYGELYPHVEFHKAGIIAMNHAFMVAAQDDSSTLVPAMLLVILVFLTIMLRSFLSVIATLVVIIGSVAATMGLSGWAGMFLSTATVNIPTLVMTLAVADCVHVIATMRQSMQKGHSKQYAIDHSVSINFMPILITSVTTAIGFLMMNMSDSPVLRDFGNLAALGVMLACFLSVSLLPALLKLLPIKVKQRETDNGKTSDSMDKLGDWVVNNRKALLTISVVVIAVSAALIPLNKVNDESVKYFDSRNEFRRAADFMEERISGMTTISIAVKTHESQGIADPIFLQTISHFTDWLRMQPETDHVATLSDVYKRLNKNMHGDDDSYYKLPLQRELAAQYLLLYEMSLPYGLDLNNQINVDKSSIKLVVTIDNLGSVELVDLENRIYDWFKANGSQYDVLASSPSLMFAHIGETNMASMLSTLPITLILISALMIFALRSMRLGVISIVPNMAPAIIGFGLWALLSGEINLGLSVVVTLTLGIVVDDAVHFLSKYQRARKQGQNAEQAVRYAFHTVGRALWITTIVLVAGFTVLAMSTFRLNADMGQLSAMVIFIALVVDFVFLPALLMRFDTANYAQENESLISTTNSIQPTTAPQTQS
;
A
#
# COMPACT_ATOMS: atom_id res chain seq x y z
N MET A 1 51.15 -24.21 3.05
CA MET A 1 51.53 -23.62 1.74
C MET A 1 51.56 -22.11 1.89
N LYS A 2 52.74 -21.52 1.69
CA LYS A 2 52.98 -20.06 1.66
C LYS A 2 52.67 -19.49 0.26
N SER A 3 52.51 -18.16 0.20
CA SER A 3 52.29 -17.28 -0.95
C SER A 3 50.80 -16.97 -1.21
N ALA A 4 50.36 -15.71 -1.38
CA ALA A 4 51.08 -14.52 -1.82
C ALA A 4 50.74 -13.29 -0.96
N ASN A 5 51.78 -12.54 -0.59
CA ASN A 5 51.67 -11.16 -0.13
C ASN A 5 51.03 -10.33 -1.26
N SER A 6 49.79 -9.89 -1.06
CA SER A 6 49.19 -8.83 -1.86
C SER A 6 49.70 -7.49 -1.31
N SER A 7 50.27 -6.67 -2.19
CA SER A 7 50.57 -5.26 -1.91
C SER A 7 49.28 -4.53 -1.48
N PRO A 8 49.27 -3.65 -0.46
CA PRO A 8 48.05 -3.06 0.09
C PRO A 8 47.23 -2.16 -0.86
N ASN A 9 47.79 -1.82 -2.04
CA ASN A 9 47.22 -0.85 -2.97
C ASN A 9 46.78 -1.44 -4.33
N GLN A 10 46.80 -2.76 -4.53
CA GLN A 10 46.21 -3.37 -5.72
C GLN A 10 44.80 -3.88 -5.40
N PRO A 11 43.75 -3.41 -6.11
CA PRO A 11 42.40 -3.94 -5.93
C PRO A 11 42.38 -5.45 -6.20
N HIS A 12 41.65 -6.21 -5.38
CA HIS A 12 41.49 -7.66 -5.57
C HIS A 12 41.13 -7.99 -7.01
N LEU A 13 41.70 -9.07 -7.56
CA LEU A 13 41.61 -9.44 -8.98
C LEU A 13 40.17 -9.49 -9.52
N TRP A 14 39.19 -9.82 -8.66
CA TRP A 14 37.76 -9.86 -8.99
C TRP A 14 37.13 -8.47 -9.18
N LEU A 15 37.59 -7.45 -8.46
CA LEU A 15 37.05 -6.08 -8.53
C LEU A 15 37.46 -5.35 -9.80
N THR A 16 38.50 -5.82 -10.49
CA THR A 16 38.96 -5.32 -11.79
C THR A 16 38.44 -6.16 -12.96
N LEU A 17 37.68 -7.21 -12.70
CA LEU A 17 37.15 -8.11 -13.72
C LEU A 17 36.15 -7.40 -14.67
N PRO A 18 35.23 -6.53 -14.17
CA PRO A 18 34.33 -5.73 -15.01
C PRO A 18 35.06 -4.79 -15.97
N THR A 19 36.18 -4.21 -15.54
CA THR A 19 36.98 -3.30 -16.37
C THR A 19 37.93 -4.06 -17.29
N ARG A 20 38.49 -5.20 -16.87
CA ARG A 20 39.40 -6.01 -17.69
C ARG A 20 38.71 -6.69 -18.87
N PHE A 21 37.53 -7.28 -18.64
CA PHE A 21 36.74 -8.01 -19.65
C PHE A 21 35.44 -7.29 -20.02
N SER A 22 35.49 -5.96 -20.12
CA SER A 22 34.30 -5.11 -20.26
C SER A 22 33.33 -5.53 -21.37
N GLY A 23 33.83 -5.97 -22.54
CA GLY A 23 32.98 -6.44 -23.64
C GLY A 23 32.20 -7.72 -23.31
N TRP A 24 32.84 -8.70 -22.66
CA TRP A 24 32.19 -9.95 -22.26
C TRP A 24 31.21 -9.74 -21.10
N VAL A 25 31.58 -8.90 -20.13
CA VAL A 25 30.69 -8.56 -19.01
C VAL A 25 29.45 -7.84 -19.52
N LEU A 26 29.58 -6.91 -20.47
CA LEU A 26 28.46 -6.26 -21.13
C LEU A 26 27.54 -7.25 -21.86
N LEU A 27 28.10 -8.13 -22.68
CA LEU A 27 27.30 -9.13 -23.40
C LEU A 27 26.57 -10.08 -22.45
N LEU A 28 27.25 -10.57 -21.41
CA LEU A 28 26.66 -11.51 -20.45
C LEU A 28 25.58 -10.84 -19.60
N THR A 29 25.84 -9.65 -19.06
CA THR A 29 24.85 -8.91 -18.26
C THR A 29 23.65 -8.50 -19.10
N LEU A 30 23.85 -8.03 -20.33
CA LEU A 30 22.75 -7.69 -21.24
C LEU A 30 21.94 -8.93 -21.63
N ALA A 31 22.58 -10.08 -21.87
CA ALA A 31 21.90 -11.34 -22.15
C ALA A 31 21.05 -11.79 -20.96
N LEU A 32 21.57 -11.71 -19.73
CA LEU A 32 20.82 -12.03 -18.51
C LEU A 32 19.62 -11.11 -18.32
N VAL A 33 19.80 -9.79 -18.48
CA VAL A 33 18.70 -8.81 -18.38
C VAL A 33 17.65 -9.07 -19.45
N THR A 34 18.06 -9.39 -20.69
CA THR A 34 17.13 -9.70 -21.78
C THR A 34 16.34 -10.98 -21.51
N ALA A 35 17.01 -12.04 -21.04
CA ALA A 35 16.36 -13.31 -20.69
C ALA A 35 15.36 -13.14 -19.52
N ALA A 36 15.73 -12.36 -18.51
CA ALA A 36 14.84 -11.98 -17.42
C ALA A 36 13.62 -11.22 -17.97
N THR A 37 13.84 -10.13 -18.72
CA THR A 37 12.79 -9.25 -19.25
C THR A 37 11.74 -9.99 -20.08
N PHE A 38 12.12 -11.08 -20.77
CA PHE A 38 11.16 -11.86 -21.57
C PHE A 38 9.99 -12.41 -20.74
N GLY A 39 10.20 -12.71 -19.45
CA GLY A 39 9.14 -13.17 -18.55
C GLY A 39 8.08 -12.11 -18.25
N GLY A 40 8.38 -10.83 -18.51
CA GLY A 40 7.42 -9.73 -18.31
C GLY A 40 6.16 -9.85 -19.16
N LYS A 41 6.18 -10.66 -20.23
CA LYS A 41 4.99 -10.98 -21.03
C LYS A 41 3.94 -11.81 -20.26
N ASN A 42 4.35 -12.45 -19.18
CA ASN A 42 3.47 -13.26 -18.34
C ASN A 42 2.90 -12.45 -17.16
N LEU A 43 3.29 -11.18 -17.00
CA LEU A 43 2.69 -10.31 -16.00
C LEU A 43 1.30 -9.88 -16.45
N TYR A 44 0.35 -10.03 -15.54
CA TYR A 44 -1.02 -9.54 -15.68
C TYR A 44 -1.40 -8.80 -14.40
N PHE A 45 -2.48 -8.02 -14.45
CA PHE A 45 -2.95 -7.23 -13.32
C PHE A 45 -4.12 -7.93 -12.62
N ARG A 46 -4.19 -7.81 -11.29
CA ARG A 46 -5.36 -8.17 -10.49
C ARG A 46 -5.82 -6.98 -9.65
N GLY A 47 -7.08 -6.60 -9.84
CA GLY A 47 -7.72 -5.46 -9.17
C GLY A 47 -8.79 -5.82 -8.14
N ASP A 48 -8.93 -7.10 -7.78
CA ASP A 48 -9.87 -7.55 -6.75
C ASP A 48 -9.31 -7.29 -5.34
N TYR A 49 -10.20 -7.24 -4.34
CA TYR A 49 -9.79 -7.07 -2.94
C TYR A 49 -9.31 -8.37 -2.30
N ASN A 50 -9.67 -9.54 -2.85
CA ASN A 50 -9.35 -10.85 -2.26
C ASN A 50 -7.84 -11.11 -2.21
N ILE A 51 -7.05 -10.58 -3.16
CA ILE A 51 -5.58 -10.69 -3.15
C ILE A 51 -4.92 -10.17 -1.86
N PHE A 52 -5.59 -9.30 -1.09
CA PHE A 52 -5.04 -8.79 0.16
C PHE A 52 -5.05 -9.82 1.30
N PHE A 53 -5.74 -10.95 1.12
CA PHE A 53 -5.96 -11.95 2.16
C PHE A 53 -5.34 -13.30 1.79
N ASP A 54 -4.67 -13.92 2.75
CA ASP A 54 -4.17 -15.30 2.62
C ASP A 54 -5.34 -16.28 2.75
N GLY A 55 -5.33 -17.40 2.02
CA GLY A 55 -6.40 -18.41 2.05
C GLY A 55 -6.59 -19.13 3.39
N LYS A 56 -5.76 -18.82 4.40
CA LYS A 56 -5.90 -19.29 5.79
C LYS A 56 -6.49 -18.23 6.73
N ASN A 57 -6.78 -17.03 6.23
CA ASN A 57 -7.34 -15.94 7.02
C ASN A 57 -8.74 -16.32 7.51
N GLN A 58 -9.00 -16.15 8.82
CA GLN A 58 -10.27 -16.58 9.43
C GLN A 58 -11.45 -15.76 8.93
N GLN A 59 -11.26 -14.45 8.74
CA GLN A 59 -12.30 -13.54 8.26
C GLN A 59 -12.66 -13.81 6.80
N LEU A 60 -11.67 -14.17 5.97
CA LEU A 60 -11.90 -14.63 4.59
C LEU A 60 -12.70 -15.95 4.58
N LEU A 61 -12.30 -16.93 5.38
CA LEU A 61 -13.04 -18.21 5.47
C LEU A 61 -14.47 -17.99 5.97
N ALA A 62 -14.67 -17.09 6.91
CA ALA A 62 -16.00 -16.69 7.38
C ALA A 62 -16.82 -16.03 6.26
N TYR A 63 -16.20 -15.15 5.47
CA TYR A 63 -16.84 -14.51 4.32
C TYR A 63 -17.26 -15.56 3.28
N GLU A 64 -16.34 -16.43 2.86
CA GLU A 64 -16.59 -17.50 1.89
C GLU A 64 -17.69 -18.45 2.35
N GLU A 65 -17.72 -18.80 3.65
CA GLU A 65 -18.77 -19.63 4.23
C GLU A 65 -20.15 -18.97 4.11
N ILE A 66 -20.25 -17.67 4.41
CA ILE A 66 -21.50 -16.92 4.27
C ILE A 66 -21.92 -16.85 2.79
N GLN A 67 -21.00 -16.54 1.88
CA GLN A 67 -21.28 -16.46 0.43
C GLN A 67 -21.75 -17.80 -0.14
N THR A 68 -21.12 -18.90 0.30
CA THR A 68 -21.49 -20.26 -0.13
C THR A 68 -22.88 -20.65 0.38
N THR A 69 -23.27 -20.16 1.56
CA THR A 69 -24.54 -20.50 2.21
C THR A 69 -25.72 -19.65 1.72
N PHE A 70 -25.52 -18.36 1.49
CA PHE A 70 -26.59 -17.36 1.27
C PHE A 70 -26.42 -16.54 -0.02
N ALA A 71 -25.89 -17.14 -1.08
CA ALA A 71 -25.51 -16.48 -2.33
C ALA A 71 -24.47 -15.35 -2.18
N LYS A 72 -23.84 -14.98 -3.30
CA LYS A 72 -22.86 -13.90 -3.28
C LYS A 72 -23.50 -12.54 -3.02
N SER A 73 -22.71 -11.62 -2.46
CA SER A 73 -23.15 -10.25 -2.13
C SER A 73 -22.44 -9.16 -2.93
N ASP A 74 -21.58 -9.53 -3.89
CA ASP A 74 -20.87 -8.53 -4.67
C ASP A 74 -21.86 -7.72 -5.50
N ASN A 75 -21.77 -6.40 -5.40
CA ASN A 75 -22.74 -5.48 -5.98
C ASN A 75 -22.12 -4.23 -6.62
N ILE A 76 -22.91 -3.62 -7.47
CA ILE A 76 -22.76 -2.24 -7.93
C ILE A 76 -24.06 -1.49 -7.68
N ALA A 77 -23.97 -0.36 -6.96
CA ALA A 77 -25.09 0.50 -6.64
C ALA A 77 -25.11 1.70 -7.60
N ILE A 78 -26.27 1.91 -8.23
CA ILE A 78 -26.55 3.09 -9.04
C ILE A 78 -27.38 4.05 -8.19
N ILE A 79 -26.76 5.15 -7.77
CA ILE A 79 -27.40 6.19 -6.97
C ILE A 79 -28.01 7.22 -7.90
N ILE A 80 -29.28 7.56 -7.66
CA ILE A 80 -30.08 8.45 -8.51
C ILE A 80 -30.47 9.67 -7.68
N SER A 81 -29.99 10.84 -8.08
CA SER A 81 -30.29 12.12 -7.42
C SER A 81 -30.94 13.10 -8.40
N PRO A 82 -32.28 13.25 -8.38
CA PRO A 82 -32.95 14.28 -9.16
C PRO A 82 -32.63 15.68 -8.63
N GLN A 83 -32.36 16.64 -9.52
CA GLN A 83 -32.08 18.03 -9.14
C GLN A 83 -33.25 18.73 -8.41
N SER A 84 -34.48 18.22 -8.58
CA SER A 84 -35.66 18.69 -7.85
C SER A 84 -35.62 18.34 -6.36
N GLY A 85 -34.77 17.38 -5.95
CA GLY A 85 -34.72 16.86 -4.58
C GLY A 85 -35.95 16.02 -4.22
N ASN A 86 -36.65 15.46 -5.21
CA ASN A 86 -37.82 14.61 -4.98
C ASN A 86 -37.83 13.41 -5.94
N VAL A 87 -37.61 12.21 -5.40
CA VAL A 87 -37.65 10.94 -6.13
C VAL A 87 -39.06 10.59 -6.62
N PHE A 88 -40.09 11.08 -5.93
CA PHE A 88 -41.49 10.73 -6.20
C PHE A 88 -42.14 11.54 -7.32
N GLU A 89 -41.35 12.23 -8.14
CA GLU A 89 -41.87 12.84 -9.37
C GLU A 89 -42.18 11.75 -10.41
N PRO A 90 -43.30 11.85 -11.17
CA PRO A 90 -43.72 10.80 -12.10
C PRO A 90 -42.62 10.36 -13.08
N LYS A 91 -41.86 11.31 -13.62
CA LYS A 91 -40.74 11.04 -14.54
C LYS A 91 -39.59 10.31 -13.87
N THR A 92 -39.32 10.60 -12.60
CA THR A 92 -38.25 9.95 -11.84
C THR A 92 -38.66 8.52 -11.47
N LEU A 93 -39.93 8.30 -11.12
CA LEU A 93 -40.47 6.95 -10.89
C LEU A 93 -40.44 6.09 -12.16
N GLU A 94 -40.81 6.67 -13.31
CA GLU A 94 -40.71 5.99 -14.62
C GLU A 94 -39.25 5.64 -14.97
N LEU A 95 -38.31 6.56 -14.73
CA LEU A 95 -36.88 6.30 -14.85
C LEU A 95 -36.45 5.10 -13.99
N ILE A 96 -36.87 5.03 -12.73
CA ILE A 96 -36.47 3.95 -11.82
C ILE A 96 -37.04 2.61 -12.30
N GLN A 97 -38.30 2.56 -12.74
CA GLN A 97 -38.89 1.35 -13.31
C GLN A 97 -38.09 0.83 -14.50
N GLN A 98 -37.82 1.70 -15.48
CA GLN A 98 -37.11 1.33 -16.71
C GLN A 98 -35.65 0.94 -16.42
N LEU A 99 -34.98 1.69 -15.55
CA LEU A 99 -33.59 1.40 -15.17
C LEU A 99 -33.49 0.09 -14.38
N THR A 100 -34.42 -0.20 -13.47
CA THR A 100 -34.44 -1.47 -12.73
C THR A 100 -34.59 -2.65 -13.68
N GLN A 101 -35.43 -2.54 -14.71
CA GLN A 101 -35.59 -3.61 -15.69
C GLN A 101 -34.36 -3.78 -16.58
N ASP A 102 -33.79 -2.68 -17.07
CA ASP A 102 -32.57 -2.72 -17.88
C ASP A 102 -31.36 -3.19 -17.06
N ALA A 103 -31.33 -2.94 -15.75
CA ALA A 103 -30.24 -3.34 -14.86
C ALA A 103 -30.09 -4.87 -14.72
N TRP A 104 -31.14 -5.64 -15.03
CA TRP A 104 -31.05 -7.10 -15.14
C TRP A 104 -30.19 -7.56 -16.33
N LEU A 105 -29.96 -6.69 -17.32
CA LEU A 105 -29.13 -6.97 -18.49
C LEU A 105 -27.64 -6.66 -18.25
N VAL A 106 -27.29 -6.10 -17.09
CA VAL A 106 -25.89 -5.91 -16.70
C VAL A 106 -25.21 -7.29 -16.66
N PRO A 107 -24.00 -7.44 -17.24
CA PRO A 107 -23.28 -8.71 -17.23
C PRO A 107 -23.20 -9.31 -15.82
N TYR A 108 -23.43 -10.62 -15.73
CA TYR A 108 -23.39 -11.38 -14.47
C TYR A 108 -24.41 -10.96 -13.40
N SER A 109 -25.40 -10.12 -13.74
CA SER A 109 -26.48 -9.77 -12.83
C SER A 109 -27.23 -11.02 -12.38
N SER A 110 -27.32 -11.20 -11.07
CA SER A 110 -28.08 -12.29 -10.44
C SER A 110 -29.31 -11.77 -9.72
N ARG A 111 -29.29 -10.50 -9.30
CA ARG A 111 -30.39 -9.84 -8.59
C ARG A 111 -30.31 -8.33 -8.74
N VAL A 112 -31.46 -7.67 -8.91
CA VAL A 112 -31.59 -6.22 -8.86
C VAL A 112 -32.58 -5.84 -7.77
N ASP A 113 -32.21 -4.96 -6.86
CA ASP A 113 -33.07 -4.43 -5.80
C ASP A 113 -33.23 -2.91 -5.95
N SER A 114 -34.47 -2.43 -5.93
CA SER A 114 -34.82 -1.01 -6.02
C SER A 114 -36.17 -0.75 -5.37
N ILE A 115 -36.54 0.53 -5.21
CA ILE A 115 -37.91 0.85 -4.78
C ILE A 115 -38.98 0.42 -5.79
N ALA A 116 -38.62 0.17 -7.06
CA ALA A 116 -39.60 -0.19 -8.07
C ALA A 116 -40.10 -1.62 -7.92
N ASN A 117 -39.17 -2.56 -7.77
CA ASN A 117 -39.46 -3.99 -7.66
C ASN A 117 -39.45 -4.49 -6.21
N TYR A 118 -39.51 -3.57 -5.25
CA TYR A 118 -39.70 -3.95 -3.85
C TYR A 118 -41.05 -4.67 -3.70
N GLN A 119 -40.99 -5.93 -3.25
CA GLN A 119 -42.15 -6.80 -3.07
C GLN A 119 -42.92 -6.37 -1.82
N HIS A 120 -43.93 -5.53 -2.01
CA HIS A 120 -44.81 -5.11 -0.93
C HIS A 120 -45.95 -6.11 -0.75
N THR A 121 -46.36 -6.33 0.50
CA THR A 121 -47.42 -7.25 0.84
C THR A 121 -48.55 -6.52 1.55
N GLU A 122 -49.77 -6.69 1.04
CA GLU A 122 -50.98 -6.08 1.60
C GLU A 122 -52.15 -7.07 1.56
N ALA A 123 -53.11 -6.88 2.46
CA ALA A 123 -54.31 -7.68 2.55
C ALA A 123 -55.48 -6.94 1.90
N ILE A 124 -56.09 -7.55 0.89
CA ILE A 124 -57.32 -7.05 0.27
C ILE A 124 -58.41 -8.08 0.52
N GLU A 125 -59.32 -7.75 1.44
CA GLU A 125 -60.34 -8.69 1.91
C GLU A 125 -59.69 -9.98 2.48
N ASP A 126 -59.85 -11.11 1.79
CA ASP A 126 -59.27 -12.41 2.18
C ASP A 126 -57.99 -12.76 1.37
N ASP A 127 -57.59 -11.91 0.41
CA ASP A 127 -56.45 -12.15 -0.46
C ASP A 127 -55.17 -11.45 0.07
N LEU A 128 -54.05 -12.18 0.04
CA LEU A 128 -52.71 -11.63 0.25
C LEU A 128 -52.13 -11.24 -1.11
N ILE A 129 -51.97 -9.94 -1.36
CA ILE A 129 -51.34 -9.43 -2.57
C ILE A 129 -49.85 -9.27 -2.30
N VAL A 130 -49.02 -9.79 -3.21
CA VAL A 130 -47.57 -9.60 -3.23
C VAL A 130 -47.21 -9.10 -4.62
N GLU A 131 -46.82 -7.83 -4.73
CA GLU A 131 -46.52 -7.19 -6.01
C GLU A 131 -45.42 -6.12 -5.88
N ASP A 132 -44.85 -5.75 -7.02
CA ASP A 132 -43.90 -4.65 -7.15
C ASP A 132 -44.53 -3.33 -6.68
N LEU A 133 -43.85 -2.61 -5.78
CA LEU A 133 -44.30 -1.31 -5.30
C LEU A 133 -44.57 -0.31 -6.43
N LEU A 134 -43.77 -0.36 -7.50
CA LEU A 134 -44.00 0.35 -8.76
C LEU A 134 -44.30 -0.63 -9.91
N LEU A 135 -45.34 -1.45 -9.77
CA LEU A 135 -45.86 -2.26 -10.87
C LEU A 135 -46.15 -1.40 -12.13
N GLU A 136 -45.64 -1.81 -13.30
CA GLU A 136 -45.63 -1.03 -14.55
C GLU A 136 -47.04 -0.84 -15.13
N GLU A 137 -47.92 -1.83 -14.97
CA GLU A 137 -49.27 -1.83 -15.52
C GLU A 137 -50.19 -0.78 -14.88
N TYR A 138 -49.83 -0.31 -13.68
CA TYR A 138 -50.62 0.68 -12.96
C TYR A 138 -50.20 2.12 -13.35
N PRO A 139 -51.14 3.03 -13.62
CA PRO A 139 -50.80 4.42 -13.92
C PRO A 139 -50.25 5.15 -12.68
N LEU A 140 -49.29 6.05 -12.87
CA LEU A 140 -48.72 6.91 -11.82
C LEU A 140 -49.66 8.10 -11.51
N THR A 141 -50.83 7.83 -10.93
CA THR A 141 -51.74 8.88 -10.46
C THR A 141 -51.22 9.54 -9.19
N PRO A 142 -51.62 10.79 -8.86
CA PRO A 142 -51.19 11.45 -7.63
C PRO A 142 -51.45 10.63 -6.36
N GLU A 143 -52.59 9.94 -6.28
CA GLU A 143 -52.94 9.10 -5.14
C GLU A 143 -51.99 7.90 -4.99
N ARG A 144 -51.62 7.27 -6.11
CA ARG A 144 -50.68 6.15 -6.13
C ARG A 144 -49.28 6.60 -5.72
N ILE A 145 -48.83 7.75 -6.23
CA ILE A 145 -47.51 8.30 -5.89
C ILE A 145 -47.42 8.56 -4.38
N GLU A 146 -48.46 9.13 -3.77
CA GLU A 146 -48.51 9.33 -2.32
C GLU A 146 -48.54 8.00 -1.55
N LYS A 147 -49.25 6.96 -2.05
CA LYS A 147 -49.20 5.60 -1.47
C LYS A 147 -47.78 5.03 -1.51
N VAL A 148 -47.11 5.08 -2.66
CA VAL A 148 -45.73 4.60 -2.85
C VAL A 148 -44.78 5.34 -1.93
N LYS A 149 -44.92 6.66 -1.83
CA LYS A 149 -44.11 7.50 -0.94
C LYS A 149 -44.29 7.12 0.53
N ALA A 150 -45.53 6.94 0.97
CA ALA A 150 -45.81 6.53 2.34
C ALA A 150 -45.16 5.16 2.65
N ILE A 151 -45.30 4.18 1.74
CA ILE A 151 -44.71 2.85 1.92
C ILE A 151 -43.18 2.93 1.94
N ALA A 152 -42.56 3.52 0.91
CA ALA A 152 -41.10 3.57 0.77
C ALA A 152 -40.39 4.28 1.94
N LEU A 153 -41.03 5.30 2.53
CA LEU A 153 -40.48 6.04 3.66
C LEU A 153 -40.81 5.42 5.04
N SER A 154 -41.74 4.45 5.09
CA SER A 154 -42.16 3.79 6.34
C SER A 154 -41.55 2.40 6.51
N GLU A 155 -41.30 1.68 5.42
CA GLU A 155 -40.83 0.30 5.44
C GLU A 155 -39.36 0.22 5.87
N PRO A 156 -39.03 -0.47 6.99
CA PRO A 156 -37.66 -0.53 7.50
C PRO A 156 -36.66 -1.12 6.52
N VAL A 157 -37.09 -2.05 5.65
CA VAL A 157 -36.21 -2.70 4.66
C VAL A 157 -35.88 -1.79 3.46
N VAL A 158 -36.65 -0.71 3.26
CA VAL A 158 -36.47 0.22 2.12
C VAL A 158 -35.79 1.50 2.60
N LYS A 159 -36.25 2.07 3.71
CA LYS A 159 -35.72 3.31 4.29
C LYS A 159 -34.24 3.12 4.70
N HIS A 160 -33.38 4.08 4.34
CA HIS A 160 -31.92 4.05 4.57
C HIS A 160 -31.16 2.91 3.84
N ALA A 161 -31.82 2.16 2.95
CA ALA A 161 -31.17 1.16 2.09
C ALA A 161 -31.33 1.49 0.61
N LEU A 162 -32.58 1.63 0.15
CA LEU A 162 -32.92 1.90 -1.25
C LEU A 162 -33.41 3.35 -1.46
N ILE A 163 -33.75 4.04 -0.37
CA ILE A 163 -34.18 5.44 -0.42
C ILE A 163 -33.71 6.20 0.82
N SER A 164 -33.30 7.45 0.58
CA SER A 164 -33.02 8.46 1.62
C SER A 164 -34.25 8.72 2.50
N GLU A 165 -34.01 9.12 3.75
CA GLU A 165 -35.10 9.48 4.68
C GLU A 165 -36.00 10.62 4.16
N LYS A 166 -35.43 11.56 3.40
CA LYS A 166 -36.17 12.69 2.82
C LYS A 166 -36.87 12.34 1.52
N GLY A 167 -36.51 11.23 0.87
CA GLY A 167 -36.99 10.88 -0.46
C GLY A 167 -36.38 11.73 -1.58
N ASP A 168 -35.19 12.30 -1.38
CA ASP A 168 -34.47 13.13 -2.35
C ASP A 168 -33.44 12.33 -3.17
N VAL A 169 -33.05 11.15 -2.72
CA VAL A 169 -32.13 10.21 -3.39
C VAL A 169 -32.62 8.76 -3.25
N THR A 170 -32.42 7.94 -4.28
CA THR A 170 -32.73 6.49 -4.29
C THR A 170 -31.60 5.68 -4.94
N VAL A 171 -31.59 4.36 -4.73
CA VAL A 171 -30.56 3.44 -5.22
C VAL A 171 -31.22 2.29 -5.98
N VAL A 172 -30.63 1.96 -7.13
CA VAL A 172 -30.82 0.67 -7.81
C VAL A 172 -29.57 -0.16 -7.56
N ASN A 173 -29.70 -1.22 -6.76
CA ASN A 173 -28.61 -2.11 -6.40
C ASN A 173 -28.59 -3.33 -7.32
N VAL A 174 -27.46 -3.58 -7.99
CA VAL A 174 -27.27 -4.74 -8.86
C VAL A 174 -26.28 -5.68 -8.20
N THR A 175 -26.75 -6.85 -7.77
CA THR A 175 -25.89 -7.94 -7.27
C THR A 175 -25.42 -8.78 -8.44
N VAL A 176 -24.13 -9.12 -8.46
CA VAL A 176 -23.49 -9.86 -9.55
C VAL A 176 -22.88 -11.17 -9.04
N GLN A 177 -22.93 -12.19 -9.87
CA GLN A 177 -22.28 -13.48 -9.62
C GLN A 177 -21.15 -13.66 -10.62
N LEU A 178 -19.95 -13.19 -10.26
CA LEU A 178 -18.77 -13.29 -11.12
C LEU A 178 -18.31 -14.76 -11.27
N PRO A 179 -17.90 -15.19 -12.49
CA PRO A 179 -17.33 -16.52 -12.74
C PRO A 179 -15.98 -16.80 -12.06
N GLU A 180 -15.26 -15.77 -11.61
CA GLU A 180 -13.93 -15.86 -10.96
C GLU A 180 -12.83 -16.46 -11.85
N ILE A 181 -12.95 -16.33 -13.17
CA ILE A 181 -11.92 -16.77 -14.12
C ILE A 181 -10.88 -15.66 -14.29
N ASP A 182 -11.36 -14.44 -14.53
CA ASP A 182 -10.58 -13.21 -14.54
C ASP A 182 -11.43 -12.09 -13.95
N GLU A 183 -11.39 -11.99 -12.61
CA GLU A 183 -12.19 -11.03 -11.85
C GLU A 183 -11.98 -9.57 -12.29
N THR A 184 -10.81 -9.24 -12.86
CA THR A 184 -10.52 -7.89 -13.35
C THR A 184 -11.27 -7.61 -14.64
N THR A 185 -11.21 -8.54 -15.60
CA THR A 185 -11.97 -8.43 -16.85
C THR A 185 -13.47 -8.50 -16.59
N GLU A 186 -13.91 -9.38 -15.70
CA GLU A 186 -15.32 -9.54 -15.33
C GLU A 186 -15.88 -8.27 -14.66
N ALA A 187 -15.14 -7.65 -13.71
CA ALA A 187 -15.55 -6.38 -13.11
C ALA A 187 -15.62 -5.24 -14.15
N LEU A 188 -14.70 -5.21 -15.12
CA LEU A 188 -14.73 -4.26 -16.23
C LEU A 188 -15.98 -4.41 -17.10
N GLU A 189 -16.41 -5.64 -17.38
CA GLU A 189 -17.63 -5.91 -18.14
C GLU A 189 -18.88 -5.40 -17.40
N VAL A 190 -18.96 -5.63 -16.08
CA VAL A 190 -20.05 -5.11 -15.24
C VAL A 190 -20.10 -3.58 -15.29
N VAL A 191 -18.96 -2.92 -15.04
CA VAL A 191 -18.88 -1.45 -15.02
C VAL A 191 -19.20 -0.88 -16.40
N ALA A 192 -18.71 -1.48 -17.48
CA ALA A 192 -19.03 -1.06 -18.84
C ALA A 192 -20.54 -1.19 -19.14
N GLY A 193 -21.18 -2.26 -18.67
CA GLY A 193 -22.63 -2.43 -18.76
C GLY A 193 -23.39 -1.34 -18.02
N VAL A 194 -22.99 -1.02 -16.79
CA VAL A 194 -23.58 0.08 -16.01
C VAL A 194 -23.33 1.44 -16.68
N ASP A 195 -22.12 1.71 -17.18
CA ASP A 195 -21.79 2.96 -17.87
C ASP A 195 -22.61 3.18 -19.14
N GLN A 196 -22.93 2.09 -19.86
CA GLN A 196 -23.84 2.14 -20.99
C GLN A 196 -25.26 2.54 -20.56
N LEU A 197 -25.76 1.99 -19.44
CA LEU A 197 -27.05 2.37 -18.88
C LEU A 197 -27.05 3.84 -18.43
N LEU A 198 -26.03 4.27 -17.69
CA LEU A 198 -25.92 5.65 -17.21
C LEU A 198 -25.82 6.65 -18.36
N SER A 199 -25.11 6.30 -19.45
CA SER A 199 -25.05 7.14 -20.65
C SER A 199 -26.44 7.27 -21.31
N LYS A 200 -27.16 6.14 -21.49
CA LYS A 200 -28.52 6.12 -22.05
C LYS A 200 -29.48 6.98 -21.21
N TYR A 201 -29.53 6.77 -19.90
CA TYR A 201 -30.46 7.46 -19.02
C TYR A 201 -30.04 8.91 -18.72
N GLY A 202 -28.75 9.22 -18.74
CA GLY A 202 -28.25 10.60 -18.64
C GLY A 202 -28.69 11.48 -19.82
N GLU A 203 -28.78 10.93 -21.03
CA GLU A 203 -29.33 11.64 -22.19
C GLU A 203 -30.86 11.83 -22.10
N LEU A 204 -31.58 10.83 -21.61
CA LEU A 204 -33.04 10.86 -21.46
C LEU A 204 -33.50 11.76 -20.30
N TYR A 205 -32.72 11.83 -19.23
CA TYR A 205 -33.04 12.54 -17.98
C TYR A 205 -31.89 13.49 -17.57
N PRO A 206 -31.66 14.59 -18.31
CA PRO A 206 -30.52 15.49 -18.07
C PRO A 206 -30.58 16.28 -16.74
N HIS A 207 -31.71 16.21 -16.03
CA HIS A 207 -31.93 16.82 -14.72
C HIS A 207 -31.69 15.86 -13.55
N VAL A 208 -31.18 14.66 -13.82
CA VAL A 208 -30.89 13.64 -12.83
C VAL A 208 -29.39 13.37 -12.83
N GLU A 209 -28.79 13.42 -11.65
CA GLU A 209 -27.39 13.06 -11.43
C GLU A 209 -27.31 11.58 -11.03
N PHE A 210 -26.32 10.87 -11.59
CA PHE A 210 -26.10 9.46 -11.33
C PHE A 210 -24.70 9.24 -10.74
N HIS A 211 -24.61 8.37 -9.74
CA HIS A 211 -23.33 7.96 -9.15
C HIS A 211 -23.24 6.43 -9.05
N LYS A 212 -22.01 5.89 -9.02
CA LYS A 212 -21.73 4.47 -8.92
C LYS A 212 -20.98 4.18 -7.62
N ALA A 213 -21.52 3.26 -6.81
CA ALA A 213 -20.90 2.79 -5.56
C ALA A 213 -20.96 1.26 -5.48
N GLY A 214 -20.55 0.68 -4.35
CA GLY A 214 -20.51 -0.77 -4.14
C GLY A 214 -19.16 -1.40 -4.45
N ILE A 215 -19.03 -2.69 -4.16
CA ILE A 215 -17.73 -3.39 -4.17
C ILE A 215 -17.14 -3.50 -5.60
N ILE A 216 -17.98 -3.66 -6.62
CA ILE A 216 -17.51 -3.72 -8.01
C ILE A 216 -16.96 -2.37 -8.47
N ALA A 217 -17.61 -1.28 -8.07
CA ALA A 217 -17.10 0.07 -8.33
C ALA A 217 -15.76 0.32 -7.60
N MET A 218 -15.60 -0.23 -6.39
CA MET A 218 -14.34 -0.18 -5.63
C MET A 218 -13.21 -0.97 -6.33
N ASN A 219 -13.47 -2.20 -6.77
CA ASN A 219 -12.51 -3.02 -7.52
C ASN A 219 -12.07 -2.33 -8.82
N HIS A 220 -13.02 -1.72 -9.53
CA HIS A 220 -12.72 -0.90 -10.69
C HIS A 220 -11.85 0.31 -10.33
N ALA A 221 -12.15 1.01 -9.22
CA ALA A 221 -11.35 2.14 -8.76
C ALA A 221 -9.91 1.75 -8.39
N PHE A 222 -9.70 0.56 -7.79
CA PHE A 222 -8.36 0.02 -7.55
C PHE A 222 -7.58 -0.15 -8.86
N MET A 223 -8.20 -0.76 -9.87
CA MET A 223 -7.57 -0.95 -11.17
C MET A 223 -7.25 0.38 -11.87
N VAL A 224 -8.19 1.33 -11.88
CA VAL A 224 -7.99 2.67 -12.46
C VAL A 224 -6.83 3.38 -11.76
N ALA A 225 -6.81 3.38 -10.42
CA ALA A 225 -5.73 4.00 -9.66
C ALA A 225 -4.35 3.39 -9.98
N ALA A 226 -4.26 2.07 -10.13
CA ALA A 226 -3.00 1.43 -10.52
C ALA A 226 -2.56 1.78 -11.94
N GLN A 227 -3.51 1.86 -12.87
CA GLN A 227 -3.23 2.22 -14.26
C GLN A 227 -2.80 3.69 -14.39
N ASP A 228 -3.44 4.58 -13.62
CA ASP A 228 -3.06 5.99 -13.51
C ASP A 228 -1.67 6.13 -12.90
N ASP A 229 -1.38 5.45 -11.79
CA ASP A 229 -0.05 5.44 -11.17
C ASP A 229 1.03 4.95 -12.16
N SER A 230 0.79 3.83 -12.85
CA SER A 230 1.73 3.25 -13.83
C SER A 230 1.99 4.18 -15.02
N SER A 231 0.94 4.82 -15.55
CA SER A 231 1.04 5.67 -16.74
C SER A 231 1.55 7.08 -16.44
N THR A 232 1.41 7.56 -15.19
CA THR A 232 1.81 8.92 -14.79
C THR A 232 3.05 8.95 -13.90
N LEU A 233 3.07 8.22 -12.79
CA LEU A 233 4.13 8.30 -11.77
C LEU A 233 5.43 7.65 -12.25
N VAL A 234 5.37 6.50 -12.93
CA VAL A 234 6.58 5.83 -13.43
C VAL A 234 7.35 6.70 -14.44
N PRO A 235 6.71 7.30 -15.48
CA PRO A 235 7.39 8.25 -16.36
C PRO A 235 7.85 9.53 -15.65
N ALA A 236 7.02 10.08 -14.75
CA ALA A 236 7.38 11.26 -13.98
C ALA A 236 8.63 11.03 -13.12
N MET A 237 8.73 9.87 -12.48
CA MET A 237 9.90 9.44 -11.71
C MET A 237 11.16 9.38 -12.57
N LEU A 238 11.07 8.78 -13.75
CA LEU A 238 12.19 8.70 -14.69
C LEU A 238 12.64 10.10 -15.12
N LEU A 239 11.69 11.01 -15.39
CA LEU A 239 11.98 12.40 -15.71
C LEU A 239 12.68 13.13 -14.54
N VAL A 240 12.18 12.95 -13.31
CA VAL A 240 12.77 13.52 -12.10
C VAL A 240 14.21 13.02 -11.91
N ILE A 241 14.44 11.70 -11.99
CA ILE A 241 15.79 11.11 -11.93
C ILE A 241 16.69 11.72 -13.01
N LEU A 242 16.20 11.80 -14.26
CA LEU A 242 16.97 12.35 -15.37
C LEU A 242 17.40 13.79 -15.11
N VAL A 243 16.48 14.63 -14.63
CA VAL A 243 16.74 16.04 -14.30
C VAL A 243 17.78 16.13 -13.18
N PHE A 244 17.56 15.46 -12.04
CA PHE A 244 18.49 15.52 -10.92
C PHE A 244 19.87 14.95 -11.27
N LEU A 245 19.94 13.79 -11.92
CA LEU A 245 21.21 13.20 -12.35
C LEU A 245 21.96 14.11 -13.32
N THR A 246 21.26 14.76 -14.25
CA THR A 246 21.90 15.69 -15.20
C THR A 246 22.51 16.90 -14.47
N ILE A 247 21.77 17.49 -13.54
CA ILE A 247 22.24 18.65 -12.75
C ILE A 247 23.41 18.25 -11.84
N MET A 248 23.32 17.09 -11.19
CA MET A 248 24.28 16.64 -10.17
C MET A 248 25.55 16.03 -10.79
N LEU A 249 25.39 15.13 -11.77
CA LEU A 249 26.52 14.49 -12.46
C LEU A 249 27.14 15.36 -13.54
N ARG A 250 26.46 16.40 -14.07
CA ARG A 250 27.01 17.32 -15.09
C ARG A 250 27.75 16.60 -16.23
N SER A 251 27.27 15.41 -16.62
CA SER A 251 27.91 14.50 -17.55
C SER A 251 26.86 13.63 -18.22
N PHE A 252 26.48 13.99 -19.45
CA PHE A 252 25.42 13.31 -20.19
C PHE A 252 25.67 11.81 -20.37
N LEU A 253 26.92 11.41 -20.67
CA LEU A 253 27.28 10.01 -20.81
C LEU A 253 27.20 9.24 -19.49
N SER A 254 27.49 9.89 -18.35
CA SER A 254 27.33 9.26 -17.04
C SER A 254 25.85 9.04 -16.72
N VAL A 255 24.99 10.01 -17.08
CA VAL A 255 23.54 9.88 -16.92
C VAL A 255 22.99 8.72 -17.75
N ILE A 256 23.39 8.60 -19.03
CA ILE A 256 22.98 7.46 -19.88
C ILE A 256 23.43 6.12 -19.26
N ALA A 257 24.67 6.02 -18.80
CA ALA A 257 25.16 4.80 -18.16
C ALA A 257 24.32 4.43 -16.93
N THR A 258 23.95 5.42 -16.11
CA THR A 258 23.05 5.21 -14.96
C THR A 258 21.65 4.78 -15.39
N LEU A 259 21.07 5.39 -16.43
CA LEU A 259 19.74 5.02 -16.94
C LEU A 259 19.70 3.58 -17.46
N VAL A 260 20.75 3.12 -18.15
CA VAL A 260 20.83 1.75 -18.64
C VAL A 260 20.80 0.75 -17.48
N VAL A 261 21.49 1.07 -16.38
CA VAL A 261 21.47 0.24 -15.16
C VAL A 261 20.09 0.25 -14.53
N ILE A 262 19.50 1.43 -14.34
CA ILE A 262 18.18 1.61 -13.73
C ILE A 262 17.09 0.85 -14.51
N ILE A 263 16.99 1.09 -15.83
CA ILE A 263 16.01 0.44 -16.69
C ILE A 263 16.27 -1.07 -16.73
N GLY A 264 17.54 -1.48 -16.80
CA GLY A 264 17.93 -2.90 -16.76
C GLY A 264 17.52 -3.59 -15.47
N SER A 265 17.67 -2.94 -14.32
CA SER A 265 17.23 -3.46 -13.01
C SER A 265 15.72 -3.63 -12.97
N VAL A 266 14.95 -2.59 -13.32
CA VAL A 266 13.48 -2.64 -13.33
C VAL A 266 12.97 -3.71 -14.29
N ALA A 267 13.48 -3.74 -15.52
CA ALA A 267 13.07 -4.71 -16.54
C ALA A 267 13.39 -6.15 -16.11
N ALA A 268 14.54 -6.37 -15.47
CA ALA A 268 14.90 -7.67 -14.92
C ALA A 268 14.01 -8.05 -13.73
N THR A 269 13.66 -7.12 -12.83
CA THR A 269 12.74 -7.38 -11.71
C THR A 269 11.36 -7.79 -12.21
N MET A 270 10.76 -6.98 -13.09
CA MET A 270 9.45 -7.26 -13.67
C MET A 270 9.46 -8.53 -14.54
N GLY A 271 10.58 -8.77 -15.22
CA GLY A 271 10.76 -9.96 -16.04
C GLY A 271 10.79 -11.25 -15.21
N LEU A 272 11.61 -11.27 -14.16
CA LEU A 272 11.71 -12.40 -13.24
C LEU A 272 10.43 -12.63 -12.45
N SER A 273 9.68 -11.57 -12.13
CA SER A 273 8.39 -11.73 -11.47
C SER A 273 7.34 -12.38 -12.37
N GLY A 274 7.33 -12.04 -13.67
CA GLY A 274 6.48 -12.74 -14.63
C GLY A 274 6.90 -14.19 -14.85
N TRP A 275 8.20 -14.51 -14.77
CA TRP A 275 8.66 -15.91 -14.75
C TRP A 275 8.21 -16.68 -13.51
N ALA A 276 8.12 -16.00 -12.36
CA ALA A 276 7.61 -16.57 -11.11
C ALA A 276 6.08 -16.73 -11.09
N GLY A 277 5.36 -16.23 -12.11
CA GLY A 277 3.90 -16.27 -12.18
C GLY A 277 3.20 -15.29 -11.24
N MET A 278 3.91 -14.25 -10.77
CA MET A 278 3.32 -13.21 -9.93
C MET A 278 2.47 -12.24 -10.78
N PHE A 279 1.45 -11.66 -10.16
CA PHE A 279 0.61 -10.62 -10.77
C PHE A 279 0.97 -9.24 -10.24
N LEU A 280 0.57 -8.20 -10.96
CA LEU A 280 0.64 -6.81 -10.49
C LEU A 280 -0.67 -6.44 -9.80
N SER A 281 -0.57 -5.71 -8.70
CA SER A 281 -1.69 -5.15 -7.94
C SER A 281 -1.48 -3.64 -7.76
N THR A 282 -2.45 -2.98 -7.13
CA THR A 282 -2.38 -1.55 -6.80
C THR A 282 -1.16 -1.16 -5.95
N ALA A 283 -0.64 -2.11 -5.14
CA ALA A 283 0.58 -1.88 -4.38
C ALA A 283 1.85 -2.20 -5.19
N THR A 284 1.89 -3.35 -5.88
CA THR A 284 3.12 -3.82 -6.57
C THR A 284 3.40 -3.09 -7.89
N VAL A 285 2.40 -2.42 -8.47
CA VAL A 285 2.58 -1.60 -9.69
C VAL A 285 3.62 -0.48 -9.51
N ASN A 286 3.86 -0.04 -8.27
CA ASN A 286 4.81 1.02 -7.93
C ASN A 286 6.23 0.52 -7.60
N ILE A 287 6.50 -0.79 -7.72
CA ILE A 287 7.86 -1.33 -7.56
C ILE A 287 8.87 -0.71 -8.54
N PRO A 288 8.55 -0.48 -9.83
CA PRO A 288 9.46 0.22 -10.74
C PRO A 288 9.94 1.56 -10.18
N THR A 289 9.03 2.40 -9.70
CA THR A 289 9.32 3.69 -9.05
C THR A 289 10.31 3.55 -7.90
N LEU A 290 10.07 2.60 -7.01
CA LEU A 290 10.95 2.32 -5.87
C LEU A 290 12.33 1.82 -6.31
N VAL A 291 12.40 0.80 -7.17
CA VAL A 291 13.68 0.24 -7.65
C VAL A 291 14.49 1.28 -8.42
N MET A 292 13.84 2.13 -9.21
CA MET A 292 14.50 3.23 -9.91
C MET A 292 15.19 4.19 -8.92
N THR A 293 14.53 4.56 -7.82
CA THR A 293 15.13 5.46 -6.82
C THR A 293 16.35 4.87 -6.13
N LEU A 294 16.28 3.59 -5.74
CA LEU A 294 17.36 2.93 -5.01
C LEU A 294 18.57 2.64 -5.92
N ALA A 295 18.33 2.24 -7.17
CA ALA A 295 19.39 1.99 -8.15
C ALA A 295 20.23 3.25 -8.49
N VAL A 296 19.66 4.45 -8.30
CA VAL A 296 20.41 5.71 -8.48
C VAL A 296 21.54 5.82 -7.46
N ALA A 297 21.31 5.45 -6.20
CA ALA A 297 22.27 5.66 -5.11
C ALA A 297 23.61 4.95 -5.40
N ASP A 298 23.55 3.66 -5.72
CA ASP A 298 24.71 2.85 -6.09
C ASP A 298 25.52 3.47 -7.23
N CYS A 299 24.81 3.87 -8.29
CA CYS A 299 25.43 4.45 -9.47
C CYS A 299 26.12 5.78 -9.15
N VAL A 300 25.49 6.62 -8.33
CA VAL A 300 26.04 7.92 -7.93
C VAL A 300 27.31 7.74 -7.11
N HIS A 301 27.37 6.80 -6.17
CA HIS A 301 28.58 6.54 -5.37
C HIS A 301 29.77 6.11 -6.24
N VAL A 302 29.54 5.22 -7.21
CA VAL A 302 30.57 4.76 -8.16
C VAL A 302 31.03 5.91 -9.07
N ILE A 303 30.09 6.66 -9.66
CA ILE A 303 30.42 7.73 -10.61
C ILE A 303 31.09 8.93 -9.90
N ALA A 304 30.60 9.33 -8.74
CA ALA A 304 31.14 10.47 -7.99
C ALA A 304 32.61 10.25 -7.62
N THR A 305 32.93 9.06 -7.11
CA THR A 305 34.30 8.68 -6.74
C THR A 305 35.23 8.57 -7.95
N MET A 306 34.73 8.02 -9.07
CA MET A 306 35.47 7.98 -10.33
C MET A 306 35.81 9.40 -10.81
N ARG A 307 34.82 10.31 -10.83
CA ARG A 307 35.03 11.69 -11.26
C ARG A 307 35.99 12.44 -10.35
N GLN A 308 35.89 12.26 -9.03
CA GLN A 308 36.83 12.86 -8.08
C GLN A 308 38.27 12.40 -8.33
N SER A 309 38.47 11.10 -8.63
CA SER A 309 39.79 10.56 -8.98
C SER A 309 40.32 11.12 -10.31
N MET A 310 39.46 11.28 -11.33
CA MET A 310 39.85 11.89 -12.60
C MET A 310 40.15 13.40 -12.47
N GLN A 311 39.45 14.12 -11.59
CA GLN A 311 39.74 15.53 -11.29
C GLN A 311 41.12 15.74 -10.68
N LYS A 312 41.61 14.76 -9.91
CA LYS A 312 42.97 14.71 -9.36
C LYS A 312 44.05 14.33 -10.39
N GLY A 313 43.67 14.12 -11.65
CA GLY A 313 44.60 13.85 -12.75
C GLY A 313 44.88 12.36 -13.00
N HIS A 314 44.25 11.44 -12.28
CA HIS A 314 44.43 10.01 -12.54
C HIS A 314 43.79 9.55 -13.85
N SER A 315 44.30 8.44 -14.41
CA SER A 315 43.73 7.84 -15.61
C SER A 315 42.31 7.33 -15.35
N LYS A 316 41.47 7.32 -16.39
CA LYS A 316 40.07 6.88 -16.30
C LYS A 316 39.94 5.44 -15.80
N GLN A 317 40.80 4.53 -16.28
CA GLN A 317 40.75 3.12 -15.87
C GLN A 317 41.11 2.97 -14.39
N TYR A 318 42.19 3.62 -13.94
CA TYR A 318 42.53 3.66 -12.52
C TYR A 318 41.40 4.25 -11.68
N ALA A 319 40.77 5.33 -12.15
CA ALA A 319 39.68 5.99 -11.43
C ALA A 319 38.43 5.09 -11.27
N ILE A 320 38.10 4.29 -12.28
CA ILE A 320 36.99 3.32 -12.19
C ILE A 320 37.36 2.18 -11.22
N ASP A 321 38.54 1.58 -11.40
CA ASP A 321 39.00 0.47 -10.55
C ASP A 321 39.10 0.90 -9.09
N HIS A 322 39.63 2.10 -8.84
CA HIS A 322 39.70 2.70 -7.51
C HIS A 322 38.30 2.91 -6.93
N SER A 323 37.38 3.49 -7.72
CA SER A 323 36.00 3.73 -7.28
C SER A 323 35.29 2.44 -6.84
N VAL A 324 35.32 1.40 -7.68
CA VAL A 324 34.71 0.11 -7.36
C VAL A 324 35.38 -0.48 -6.11
N SER A 325 36.71 -0.43 -6.01
CA SER A 325 37.42 -1.02 -4.87
C SER A 325 37.05 -0.42 -3.51
N ILE A 326 36.73 0.88 -3.46
CA ILE A 326 36.42 1.57 -2.20
C ILE A 326 34.93 1.64 -1.89
N ASN A 327 34.06 1.38 -2.87
CA ASN A 327 32.61 1.45 -2.73
C ASN A 327 31.91 0.08 -2.83
N PHE A 328 32.59 -0.97 -3.32
CA PHE A 328 31.99 -2.30 -3.46
C PHE A 328 31.40 -2.84 -2.15
N MET A 329 32.21 -2.86 -1.08
CA MET A 329 31.75 -3.39 0.20
C MET A 329 30.61 -2.53 0.79
N PRO A 330 30.72 -1.18 0.86
CA PRO A 330 29.58 -0.32 1.22
C PRO A 330 28.32 -0.62 0.41
N ILE A 331 28.38 -0.57 -0.93
CA ILE A 331 27.22 -0.80 -1.81
C ILE A 331 26.57 -2.17 -1.57
N LEU A 332 27.39 -3.22 -1.43
CA LEU A 332 26.87 -4.56 -1.16
C LEU A 332 26.16 -4.63 0.19
N ILE A 333 26.74 -4.03 1.24
CA ILE A 333 26.14 -4.03 2.57
C ILE A 333 24.82 -3.27 2.55
N THR A 334 24.78 -2.09 1.92
CA THR A 334 23.60 -1.23 1.92
C THR A 334 22.47 -1.81 1.09
N SER A 335 22.81 -2.46 -0.02
CA SER A 335 21.85 -3.24 -0.81
C SER A 335 21.30 -4.44 -0.03
N VAL A 336 22.15 -5.16 0.70
CA VAL A 336 21.73 -6.30 1.54
C VAL A 336 20.90 -5.83 2.74
N THR A 337 21.25 -4.74 3.43
CA THR A 337 20.41 -4.19 4.52
C THR A 337 19.05 -3.76 4.00
N THR A 338 19.03 -3.09 2.85
CA THR A 338 17.80 -2.65 2.20
C THR A 338 16.92 -3.85 1.83
N ALA A 339 17.50 -4.88 1.20
CA ALA A 339 16.80 -6.11 0.89
C ALA A 339 16.28 -6.82 2.15
N ILE A 340 17.06 -6.87 3.25
CA ILE A 340 16.59 -7.41 4.54
C ILE A 340 15.39 -6.62 5.06
N GLY A 341 15.43 -5.28 5.01
CA GLY A 341 14.31 -4.42 5.42
C GLY A 341 13.02 -4.75 4.66
N PHE A 342 13.10 -4.90 3.34
CA PHE A 342 11.97 -5.32 2.51
C PHE A 342 11.52 -6.76 2.78
N LEU A 343 12.44 -7.69 3.00
CA LEU A 343 12.11 -9.09 3.29
C LEU A 343 11.38 -9.26 4.63
N MET A 344 11.46 -8.29 5.55
CA MET A 344 10.65 -8.28 6.78
C MET A 344 9.16 -8.17 6.50
N MET A 345 8.77 -7.65 5.33
CA MET A 345 7.36 -7.62 4.91
C MET A 345 6.79 -9.02 4.68
N ASN A 346 7.61 -10.08 4.58
CA ASN A 346 7.11 -11.46 4.58
C ASN A 346 6.42 -11.86 5.88
N MET A 347 6.57 -11.07 6.95
CA MET A 347 5.84 -11.23 8.21
C MET A 347 4.48 -10.53 8.21
N SER A 348 4.14 -9.77 7.17
CA SER A 348 2.79 -9.22 6.97
C SER A 348 1.78 -10.36 6.80
N ASP A 349 0.56 -10.17 7.30
CA ASP A 349 -0.54 -11.09 7.02
C ASP A 349 -1.11 -10.93 5.60
N SER A 350 -0.89 -9.76 4.98
CA SER A 350 -1.35 -9.49 3.61
C SER A 350 -0.35 -9.99 2.55
N PRO A 351 -0.75 -10.91 1.64
CA PRO A 351 0.12 -11.44 0.58
C PRO A 351 0.68 -10.36 -0.35
N VAL A 352 -0.13 -9.35 -0.72
CA VAL A 352 0.30 -8.25 -1.59
C VAL A 352 1.51 -7.50 -1.01
N LEU A 353 1.57 -7.33 0.31
CA LEU A 353 2.72 -6.71 0.96
C LEU A 353 3.94 -7.63 0.99
N ARG A 354 3.75 -8.95 1.15
CA ARG A 354 4.85 -9.93 1.04
C ARG A 354 5.47 -9.85 -0.36
N ASP A 355 4.64 -9.83 -1.40
CA ASP A 355 5.07 -9.72 -2.80
C ASP A 355 5.76 -8.38 -3.07
N PHE A 356 5.22 -7.27 -2.54
CA PHE A 356 5.87 -5.97 -2.60
C PHE A 356 7.30 -6.01 -2.01
N GLY A 357 7.46 -6.59 -0.82
CA GLY A 357 8.77 -6.75 -0.18
C GLY A 357 9.72 -7.63 -0.98
N ASN A 358 9.25 -8.77 -1.48
CA ASN A 358 10.07 -9.69 -2.27
C ASN A 358 10.54 -9.07 -3.59
N LEU A 359 9.64 -8.36 -4.28
CA LEU A 359 9.93 -7.64 -5.52
C LEU A 359 10.93 -6.49 -5.30
N ALA A 360 10.74 -5.71 -4.24
CA ALA A 360 11.65 -4.62 -3.90
C ALA A 360 13.05 -5.15 -3.52
N ALA A 361 13.12 -6.19 -2.69
CA ALA A 361 14.38 -6.84 -2.32
C ALA A 361 15.11 -7.40 -3.56
N LEU A 362 14.38 -8.07 -4.47
CA LEU A 362 14.94 -8.56 -5.74
C LEU A 362 15.48 -7.40 -6.58
N GLY A 363 14.71 -6.33 -6.75
CA GLY A 363 15.12 -5.18 -7.55
C GLY A 363 16.33 -4.45 -7.00
N VAL A 364 16.45 -4.29 -5.69
CA VAL A 364 17.64 -3.72 -5.05
C VAL A 364 18.86 -4.61 -5.24
N MET A 365 18.72 -5.92 -5.10
CA MET A 365 19.85 -6.85 -5.32
C MET A 365 20.28 -6.90 -6.79
N LEU A 366 19.34 -6.79 -7.74
CA LEU A 366 19.65 -6.66 -9.16
C LEU A 366 20.32 -5.31 -9.48
N ALA A 367 19.86 -4.22 -8.86
CA ALA A 367 20.51 -2.91 -8.93
C ALA A 367 21.96 -2.96 -8.44
N CYS A 368 22.21 -3.58 -7.29
CA CYS A 368 23.55 -3.82 -6.76
C CYS A 368 24.43 -4.60 -7.74
N PHE A 369 23.89 -5.70 -8.28
CA PHE A 369 24.62 -6.52 -9.23
C PHE A 369 25.00 -5.73 -10.49
N LEU A 370 24.06 -4.99 -11.08
CA LEU A 370 24.30 -4.21 -12.29
C LEU A 370 25.17 -2.96 -12.04
N SER A 371 25.07 -2.32 -10.87
CA SER A 371 25.85 -1.14 -10.51
C SER A 371 27.33 -1.45 -10.28
N VAL A 372 27.66 -2.69 -9.88
CA VAL A 372 29.05 -3.15 -9.72
C VAL A 372 29.59 -3.85 -10.98
N SER A 373 28.74 -4.45 -11.81
CA SER A 373 29.17 -5.19 -13.00
C SER A 373 29.01 -4.39 -14.31
N LEU A 374 27.77 -4.07 -14.67
CA LEU A 374 27.41 -3.41 -15.92
C LEU A 374 27.90 -1.96 -15.97
N LEU A 375 27.74 -1.21 -14.87
CA LEU A 375 28.12 0.20 -14.83
C LEU A 375 29.63 0.44 -15.06
N PRO A 376 30.58 -0.22 -14.38
CA PRO A 376 32.00 0.01 -14.65
C PRO A 376 32.41 -0.37 -16.07
N ALA A 377 31.79 -1.41 -16.63
CA ALA A 377 32.02 -1.83 -18.01
C ALA A 377 31.56 -0.77 -19.03
N LEU A 378 30.35 -0.20 -18.83
CA LEU A 378 29.84 0.92 -19.63
C LEU A 378 30.73 2.15 -19.49
N LEU A 379 31.06 2.53 -18.25
CA LEU A 379 31.89 3.70 -17.96
C LEU A 379 33.25 3.59 -18.65
N LYS A 380 33.87 2.41 -18.73
CA LYS A 380 35.14 2.21 -19.44
C LYS A 380 35.03 2.52 -20.94
N LEU A 381 33.96 2.10 -21.59
CA LEU A 381 33.76 2.29 -23.04
C LEU A 381 33.34 3.73 -23.41
N LEU A 382 32.54 4.38 -22.57
CA LEU A 382 32.00 5.72 -22.88
C LEU A 382 33.06 6.82 -22.77
N PRO A 383 33.21 7.75 -23.74
CA PRO A 383 34.27 8.78 -23.72
C PRO A 383 33.97 9.93 -22.73
N ILE A 384 33.95 9.64 -21.43
CA ILE A 384 33.72 10.62 -20.36
C ILE A 384 34.99 11.45 -20.12
N LYS A 385 34.89 12.77 -20.34
CA LYS A 385 35.95 13.73 -20.03
C LYS A 385 35.60 14.50 -18.77
N VAL A 386 36.57 14.68 -17.89
CA VAL A 386 36.41 15.47 -16.66
C VAL A 386 37.49 16.54 -16.66
N LYS A 387 37.11 17.80 -16.48
CA LYS A 387 38.07 18.91 -16.36
C LYS A 387 38.90 18.68 -15.10
N GLN A 388 40.22 18.62 -15.25
CA GLN A 388 41.13 18.58 -14.11
C GLN A 388 40.96 19.86 -13.30
N ARG A 389 40.92 19.73 -11.98
CA ARG A 389 40.80 20.88 -11.09
C ARG A 389 42.22 21.35 -10.82
N GLU A 390 42.57 22.56 -11.27
CA GLU A 390 43.86 23.17 -10.89
C GLU A 390 43.89 23.30 -9.37
N THR A 391 44.88 22.68 -8.74
CA THR A 391 45.13 22.80 -7.31
C THR A 391 45.70 24.18 -7.03
N ASP A 392 44.81 25.16 -6.88
CA ASP A 392 45.21 26.50 -6.45
C ASP A 392 45.44 26.48 -4.92
N ASN A 393 46.70 26.55 -4.51
CA ASN A 393 47.22 26.90 -3.17
C ASN A 393 46.33 26.59 -1.93
N GLY A 394 46.03 25.31 -1.68
CA GLY A 394 45.70 24.80 -0.33
C GLY A 394 44.43 25.34 0.34
N LYS A 395 43.59 26.12 -0.34
CA LYS A 395 42.33 26.67 0.20
C LYS A 395 41.19 26.55 -0.81
N THR A 396 40.74 25.33 -1.07
CA THR A 396 39.40 25.11 -1.62
C THR A 396 38.56 24.48 -0.54
N SER A 397 37.97 25.29 0.35
CA SER A 397 36.93 24.80 1.26
C SER A 397 35.70 24.46 0.41
N ASP A 398 35.48 23.17 0.13
CA ASP A 398 34.21 22.72 -0.42
C ASP A 398 33.09 23.06 0.58
N SER A 399 31.85 23.19 0.12
CA SER A 399 30.72 23.49 1.02
C SER A 399 30.56 22.42 2.10
N MET A 400 30.96 21.18 1.78
CA MET A 400 30.97 20.06 2.73
C MET A 400 32.07 20.15 3.77
N ASP A 401 33.20 20.79 3.46
CA ASP A 401 34.25 21.02 4.44
C ASP A 401 33.78 22.03 5.49
N LYS A 402 33.10 23.10 5.04
CA LYS A 402 32.50 24.10 5.93
C LYS A 402 31.42 23.48 6.83
N LEU A 403 30.58 22.60 6.27
CA LEU A 403 29.58 21.87 7.04
C LEU A 403 30.24 20.97 8.08
N GLY A 404 31.26 20.20 7.69
CA GLY A 404 32.02 19.35 8.60
C GLY A 404 32.69 20.13 9.73
N ASP A 405 33.30 21.28 9.42
CA ASP A 405 33.88 22.17 10.43
C ASP A 405 32.82 22.74 11.39
N TRP A 406 31.66 23.13 10.88
CA TRP A 406 30.55 23.62 11.70
C TRP A 406 30.04 22.53 12.66
N VAL A 407 29.86 21.30 12.17
CA VAL A 407 29.42 20.15 12.99
C VAL A 407 30.45 19.84 14.09
N VAL A 408 31.74 19.81 13.74
CA VAL A 408 32.82 19.54 14.71
C VAL A 408 32.88 20.62 15.79
N ASN A 409 32.78 21.90 15.41
CA ASN A 409 32.86 23.02 16.34
C ASN A 409 31.64 23.11 17.27
N ASN A 410 30.44 22.74 16.80
CA ASN A 410 29.19 22.85 17.56
C ASN A 410 28.69 21.52 18.16
N ARG A 411 29.51 20.46 18.13
CA ARG A 411 29.14 19.08 18.49
C ARG A 411 28.35 18.90 19.78
N LYS A 412 28.66 19.66 20.85
CA LYS A 412 27.98 19.53 22.14
C LYS A 412 26.54 20.02 22.08
N ALA A 413 26.33 21.20 21.48
CA ALA A 413 24.99 21.76 21.29
C ALA A 413 24.15 20.89 20.36
N LEU A 414 24.74 20.44 19.24
CA LEU A 414 24.07 19.58 18.27
C LEU A 414 23.65 18.24 18.87
N LEU A 415 24.49 17.62 19.70
CA LEU A 415 24.14 16.39 20.43
C LEU A 415 22.94 16.62 21.36
N THR A 416 22.96 17.68 22.17
CA THR A 416 21.87 17.99 23.11
C THR A 416 20.56 18.28 22.38
N ILE A 417 20.59 19.13 21.35
CA ILE A 417 19.40 19.47 20.55
C ILE A 417 18.82 18.21 19.89
N SER A 418 19.66 17.38 19.27
CA SER A 418 19.21 16.15 18.61
C SER A 418 18.53 15.19 19.59
N VAL A 419 19.12 15.01 20.79
CA VAL A 419 18.51 14.17 21.83
C VAL A 419 17.15 14.72 22.28
N VAL A 420 17.02 16.04 22.46
CA VAL A 420 15.73 16.67 22.81
C VAL A 420 14.70 16.47 21.70
N VAL A 421 15.06 16.69 20.44
CA VAL A 421 14.15 16.49 19.29
C VAL A 421 13.69 15.04 19.19
N ILE A 422 14.61 14.07 19.34
CA ILE A 422 14.28 12.64 19.34
C ILE A 422 13.34 12.31 20.51
N ALA A 423 13.62 12.82 21.72
CA ALA A 423 12.79 12.55 22.90
C ALA A 423 11.38 13.16 22.78
N VAL A 424 11.26 14.40 22.30
CA VAL A 424 9.97 15.04 22.05
C VAL A 424 9.19 14.29 20.98
N SER A 425 9.83 13.91 19.87
CA SER A 425 9.15 13.17 18.80
C SER A 425 8.71 11.78 19.27
N ALA A 426 9.53 11.09 20.07
CA ALA A 426 9.16 9.81 20.67
C ALA A 426 7.93 9.94 21.59
N ALA A 427 7.77 11.05 22.31
CA ALA A 427 6.61 11.30 23.15
C ALA A 427 5.32 11.56 22.35
N LEU A 428 5.43 11.90 21.06
CA LEU A 428 4.28 12.10 20.17
C LEU A 428 3.81 10.79 19.50
N ILE A 429 4.65 9.76 19.44
CA ILE A 429 4.32 8.48 18.78
C ILE A 429 2.99 7.87 19.28
N PRO A 430 2.66 7.84 20.59
CA PRO A 430 1.41 7.26 21.09
C PRO A 430 0.13 7.97 20.63
N LEU A 431 0.24 9.17 20.04
CA LEU A 431 -0.90 9.89 19.46
C LEU A 431 -1.32 9.31 18.10
N ASN A 432 -0.47 8.49 17.47
CA ASN A 432 -0.85 7.78 16.25
C ASN A 432 -1.80 6.62 16.58
N LYS A 433 -2.88 6.52 15.82
CA LYS A 433 -3.85 5.42 15.90
C LYS A 433 -3.84 4.61 14.61
N VAL A 434 -3.92 3.30 14.74
CA VAL A 434 -4.17 2.44 13.58
C VAL A 434 -5.61 2.68 13.16
N ASN A 435 -5.77 3.16 11.93
CA ASN A 435 -7.08 3.39 11.37
C ASN A 435 -7.04 3.08 9.88
N ASP A 436 -7.84 2.10 9.49
CA ASP A 436 -7.93 1.64 8.12
C ASP A 436 -9.39 1.66 7.66
N GLU A 437 -9.67 2.55 6.71
CA GLU A 437 -10.98 2.72 6.08
C GLU A 437 -10.81 2.61 4.56
N SER A 438 -11.31 1.51 4.00
CA SER A 438 -11.11 1.13 2.60
C SER A 438 -11.61 2.18 1.61
N VAL A 439 -12.72 2.85 1.91
CA VAL A 439 -13.27 3.92 1.07
C VAL A 439 -12.31 5.13 1.02
N LYS A 440 -11.58 5.42 2.11
CA LYS A 440 -10.60 6.53 2.18
C LYS A 440 -9.24 6.18 1.56
N TYR A 441 -9.10 4.99 1.00
CA TYR A 441 -7.92 4.67 0.19
C TYR A 441 -7.87 5.48 -1.10
N PHE A 442 -9.01 5.96 -1.58
CA PHE A 442 -9.08 6.83 -2.72
C PHE A 442 -9.24 8.26 -2.23
N ASP A 443 -8.44 9.19 -2.76
CA ASP A 443 -8.63 10.60 -2.44
C ASP A 443 -9.91 11.19 -3.06
N SER A 444 -10.24 12.42 -2.68
CA SER A 444 -11.46 13.10 -3.13
C SER A 444 -11.49 13.48 -4.62
N ARG A 445 -10.40 13.26 -5.37
CA ARG A 445 -10.38 13.42 -6.83
C ARG A 445 -11.01 12.21 -7.53
N ASN A 446 -11.03 11.06 -6.87
CA ASN A 446 -11.56 9.82 -7.42
C ASN A 446 -13.09 9.82 -7.48
N GLU A 447 -13.67 9.32 -8.57
CA GLU A 447 -15.13 9.28 -8.77
C GLU A 447 -15.84 8.37 -7.77
N PHE A 448 -15.27 7.19 -7.49
CA PHE A 448 -15.81 6.26 -6.52
C PHE A 448 -15.82 6.87 -5.12
N ARG A 449 -14.74 7.56 -4.71
CA ARG A 449 -14.71 8.25 -3.40
C ARG A 449 -15.83 9.25 -3.25
N ARG A 450 -16.04 10.10 -4.27
CA ARG A 450 -17.11 11.11 -4.23
C ARG A 450 -18.51 10.50 -4.21
N ALA A 451 -18.72 9.41 -4.95
CA ALA A 451 -19.99 8.68 -4.95
C ALA A 451 -20.27 8.03 -3.59
N ALA A 452 -19.25 7.46 -2.95
CA ALA A 452 -19.32 6.89 -1.61
C ALA A 452 -19.67 7.93 -0.54
N ASP A 453 -18.95 9.06 -0.54
CA ASP A 453 -19.20 10.18 0.36
C ASP A 453 -20.61 10.74 0.17
N PHE A 454 -21.06 10.87 -1.09
CA PHE A 454 -22.42 11.31 -1.39
C PHE A 454 -23.49 10.35 -0.88
N MET A 455 -23.27 9.04 -1.03
CA MET A 455 -24.20 8.01 -0.53
C MET A 455 -24.29 8.03 0.99
N GLU A 456 -23.14 8.12 1.68
CA GLU A 456 -23.06 8.22 3.14
C GLU A 456 -23.79 9.46 3.67
N GLU A 457 -23.60 10.63 3.05
CA GLU A 457 -24.26 11.87 3.49
C GLU A 457 -25.78 11.90 3.25
N ARG A 458 -26.32 11.08 2.34
CA ARG A 458 -27.71 11.19 1.86
C ARG A 458 -28.60 9.99 2.14
N ILE A 459 -28.05 8.79 2.22
CA ILE A 459 -28.81 7.54 2.39
C ILE A 459 -28.29 6.77 3.60
N SER A 460 -27.07 6.24 3.47
CA SER A 460 -26.38 5.41 4.46
C SER A 460 -24.94 5.15 4.00
N GLY A 461 -24.09 4.69 4.91
CA GLY A 461 -22.73 4.28 4.59
C GLY A 461 -22.66 3.12 3.59
N MET A 462 -21.47 2.89 3.04
CA MET A 462 -21.23 1.79 2.09
C MET A 462 -20.83 0.50 2.81
N THR A 463 -20.45 0.60 4.09
CA THR A 463 -19.96 -0.53 4.85
C THR A 463 -21.12 -1.39 5.32
N THR A 464 -21.12 -2.67 4.93
CA THR A 464 -22.07 -3.66 5.41
C THR A 464 -21.37 -4.75 6.19
N ILE A 465 -22.03 -5.33 7.20
CA ILE A 465 -21.61 -6.56 7.86
C ILE A 465 -22.68 -7.62 7.63
N SER A 466 -22.29 -8.76 7.05
CA SER A 466 -23.16 -9.93 6.96
C SER A 466 -23.03 -10.76 8.22
N ILE A 467 -24.15 -11.01 8.89
CA ILE A 467 -24.23 -11.76 10.13
C ILE A 467 -25.07 -13.01 9.88
N ALA A 468 -24.42 -14.15 9.77
CA ALA A 468 -25.09 -15.44 9.69
C ALA A 468 -25.34 -16.00 11.09
N VAL A 469 -26.58 -16.41 11.37
CA VAL A 469 -26.99 -17.03 12.63
C VAL A 469 -27.57 -18.40 12.33
N LYS A 470 -27.03 -19.44 12.95
CA LYS A 470 -27.38 -20.84 12.71
C LYS A 470 -28.08 -21.45 13.92
N THR A 471 -29.16 -22.19 13.67
CA THR A 471 -29.94 -22.88 14.71
C THR A 471 -29.52 -24.33 14.92
N HIS A 472 -28.79 -24.91 13.96
CA HIS A 472 -28.49 -26.36 13.87
C HIS A 472 -29.73 -27.26 13.75
N GLU A 473 -30.90 -26.68 13.52
CA GLU A 473 -32.15 -27.41 13.35
C GLU A 473 -32.75 -27.07 11.99
N SER A 474 -33.07 -28.10 11.19
CA SER A 474 -33.79 -27.89 9.93
C SER A 474 -35.14 -27.22 10.21
N GLN A 475 -35.50 -26.21 9.41
CA GLN A 475 -36.66 -25.35 9.65
C GLN A 475 -36.62 -24.62 11.01
N GLY A 476 -35.45 -24.48 11.62
CA GLY A 476 -35.28 -23.82 12.92
C GLY A 476 -35.51 -22.31 12.87
N ILE A 477 -35.37 -21.67 11.70
CA ILE A 477 -35.64 -20.23 11.58
C ILE A 477 -37.10 -19.85 11.81
N ALA A 478 -38.02 -20.82 11.80
CA ALA A 478 -39.44 -20.62 12.09
C ALA A 478 -39.77 -20.74 13.60
N ASP A 479 -38.81 -21.13 14.44
CA ASP A 479 -39.00 -21.21 15.89
C ASP A 479 -39.30 -19.81 16.47
N PRO A 480 -40.44 -19.60 17.16
CA PRO A 480 -40.77 -18.32 17.80
C PRO A 480 -39.68 -17.81 18.76
N ILE A 481 -38.96 -18.70 19.46
CA ILE A 481 -37.88 -18.30 20.38
C ILE A 481 -36.70 -17.73 19.57
N PHE A 482 -36.34 -18.39 18.48
CA PHE A 482 -35.31 -17.91 17.57
C PHE A 482 -35.71 -16.57 16.94
N LEU A 483 -36.92 -16.46 16.39
CA LEU A 483 -37.43 -15.22 15.79
C LEU A 483 -37.44 -14.06 16.79
N GLN A 484 -37.84 -14.32 18.03
CA GLN A 484 -37.80 -13.31 19.09
C GLN A 484 -36.37 -12.88 19.40
N THR A 485 -35.43 -13.82 19.46
CA THR A 485 -34.00 -13.52 19.64
C THR A 485 -33.48 -12.64 18.50
N ILE A 486 -33.78 -12.99 17.24
CA ILE A 486 -33.40 -12.20 16.07
C ILE A 486 -34.05 -10.82 16.07
N SER A 487 -35.32 -10.69 16.48
CA SER A 487 -35.97 -9.38 16.59
C SER A 487 -35.32 -8.53 17.67
N HIS A 488 -35.05 -9.08 18.86
CA HIS A 488 -34.35 -8.34 19.92
C HIS A 488 -32.93 -7.93 19.50
N PHE A 489 -32.23 -8.80 18.76
CA PHE A 489 -30.93 -8.48 18.18
C PHE A 489 -31.02 -7.36 17.15
N THR A 490 -32.04 -7.39 16.29
CA THR A 490 -32.32 -6.35 15.29
C THR A 490 -32.58 -5.01 15.97
N ASP A 491 -33.43 -4.98 16.99
CA ASP A 491 -33.74 -3.77 17.74
C ASP A 491 -32.49 -3.24 18.46
N TRP A 492 -31.65 -4.13 18.98
CA TRP A 492 -30.35 -3.77 19.55
C TRP A 492 -29.40 -3.16 18.52
N LEU A 493 -29.28 -3.78 17.33
CA LEU A 493 -28.45 -3.24 16.24
C LEU A 493 -28.89 -1.84 15.82
N ARG A 494 -30.21 -1.60 15.70
CA ARG A 494 -30.80 -0.30 15.39
C ARG A 494 -30.55 0.78 16.44
N MET A 495 -30.25 0.39 17.68
CA MET A 495 -29.89 1.32 18.76
C MET A 495 -28.40 1.65 18.79
N GLN A 496 -27.56 0.96 18.01
CA GLN A 496 -26.13 1.30 17.96
C GLN A 496 -25.95 2.61 17.18
N PRO A 497 -25.07 3.52 17.64
CA PRO A 497 -24.96 4.86 17.06
C PRO A 497 -24.40 4.84 15.63
N GLU A 498 -23.68 3.80 15.25
CA GLU A 498 -23.07 3.65 13.92
C GLU A 498 -23.97 2.96 12.89
N THR A 499 -25.15 2.49 13.29
CA THR A 499 -26.04 1.70 12.44
C THR A 499 -27.03 2.58 11.69
N ASP A 500 -26.94 2.56 10.35
CA ASP A 500 -27.91 3.23 9.48
C ASP A 500 -29.13 2.35 9.20
N HIS A 501 -28.88 1.06 8.92
CA HIS A 501 -29.92 0.17 8.43
C HIS A 501 -29.65 -1.29 8.84
N VAL A 502 -30.72 -2.04 9.08
CA VAL A 502 -30.66 -3.48 9.36
C VAL A 502 -31.69 -4.20 8.49
N ALA A 503 -31.19 -4.98 7.53
CA ALA A 503 -31.98 -5.89 6.71
C ALA A 503 -32.12 -7.24 7.42
N THR A 504 -33.36 -7.63 7.73
CA THR A 504 -33.68 -8.83 8.50
C THR A 504 -35.00 -9.44 8.07
N LEU A 505 -35.09 -10.77 8.08
CA LEU A 505 -36.34 -11.47 7.82
C LEU A 505 -37.36 -11.29 8.96
N SER A 506 -36.93 -10.89 10.15
CA SER A 506 -37.84 -10.71 11.30
C SER A 506 -38.91 -9.63 11.04
N ASP A 507 -38.59 -8.58 10.28
CA ASP A 507 -39.58 -7.57 9.89
C ASP A 507 -40.55 -8.10 8.84
N VAL A 508 -40.08 -8.97 7.93
CA VAL A 508 -40.94 -9.66 6.96
C VAL A 508 -41.96 -10.53 7.70
N TYR A 509 -41.54 -11.28 8.72
CA TYR A 509 -42.48 -12.05 9.55
C TYR A 509 -43.52 -11.18 10.26
N LYS A 510 -43.13 -10.01 10.80
CA LYS A 510 -44.07 -9.06 11.43
C LYS A 510 -45.08 -8.52 10.41
N ARG A 511 -44.62 -8.16 9.21
CA ARG A 511 -45.47 -7.65 8.12
C ARG A 511 -46.44 -8.72 7.64
N LEU A 512 -45.97 -9.92 7.35
CA LEU A 512 -46.82 -11.04 6.94
C LEU A 512 -47.86 -11.37 8.02
N ASN A 513 -47.48 -11.37 9.29
CA ASN A 513 -48.44 -11.59 10.37
C ASN A 513 -49.50 -10.48 10.42
N LYS A 514 -49.14 -9.22 10.17
CA LYS A 514 -50.11 -8.12 10.02
C LYS A 514 -51.04 -8.34 8.81
N ASN A 515 -50.49 -8.69 7.64
CA ASN A 515 -51.30 -8.91 6.44
C ASN A 515 -52.31 -10.06 6.65
N MET A 516 -51.87 -11.16 7.26
CA MET A 516 -52.73 -12.33 7.56
C MET A 516 -53.83 -12.03 8.60
N HIS A 517 -53.86 -10.83 9.17
CA HIS A 517 -54.90 -10.33 10.06
C HIS A 517 -55.56 -9.06 9.50
N GLY A 518 -55.68 -8.94 8.17
CA GLY A 518 -56.41 -7.87 7.50
C GLY A 518 -55.76 -6.49 7.64
N ASP A 519 -54.41 -6.45 7.63
CA ASP A 519 -53.60 -5.24 7.80
C ASP A 519 -53.83 -4.50 9.13
N ASP A 520 -54.23 -5.20 10.18
CA ASP A 520 -54.30 -4.63 11.53
C ASP A 520 -52.90 -4.39 12.11
N ASP A 521 -52.56 -3.12 12.35
CA ASP A 521 -51.29 -2.70 12.97
C ASP A 521 -51.03 -3.36 14.34
N SER A 522 -52.07 -3.77 15.07
CA SER A 522 -51.93 -4.52 16.34
C SER A 522 -51.30 -5.91 16.18
N TYR A 523 -51.22 -6.39 14.93
CA TYR A 523 -50.59 -7.65 14.53
C TYR A 523 -49.23 -7.47 13.86
N TYR A 524 -48.66 -6.27 13.82
CA TYR A 524 -47.25 -6.04 13.46
C TYR A 524 -46.32 -6.54 14.58
N LYS A 525 -46.32 -7.86 14.78
CA LYS A 525 -45.60 -8.62 15.81
C LYS A 525 -45.27 -9.99 15.23
N LEU A 526 -44.29 -10.68 15.83
CA LEU A 526 -43.90 -12.00 15.36
C LEU A 526 -45.02 -13.04 15.61
N PRO A 527 -45.17 -14.03 14.71
CA PRO A 527 -46.05 -15.18 14.94
C PRO A 527 -45.57 -15.99 16.15
N LEU A 528 -46.51 -16.39 17.01
CA LEU A 528 -46.22 -17.13 18.26
C LEU A 528 -46.17 -18.66 18.08
N GLN A 529 -46.52 -19.16 16.89
CA GLN A 529 -46.53 -20.58 16.56
C GLN A 529 -45.60 -20.85 15.38
N ARG A 530 -44.81 -21.92 15.48
CA ARG A 530 -43.82 -22.31 14.47
C ARG A 530 -44.49 -22.63 13.12
N GLU A 531 -45.63 -23.29 13.16
CA GLU A 531 -46.39 -23.69 11.98
C GLU A 531 -46.89 -22.46 11.21
N LEU A 532 -47.39 -21.44 11.92
CA LEU A 532 -47.82 -20.18 11.32
C LEU A 532 -46.64 -19.43 10.70
N ALA A 533 -45.52 -19.33 11.41
CA ALA A 533 -44.31 -18.71 10.89
C ALA A 533 -43.87 -19.40 9.58
N ALA A 534 -43.75 -20.73 9.60
CA ALA A 534 -43.37 -21.50 8.43
C ALA A 534 -44.35 -21.32 7.26
N GLN A 535 -45.65 -21.29 7.54
CA GLN A 535 -46.69 -21.09 6.52
C GLN A 535 -46.63 -19.69 5.90
N TYR A 536 -46.46 -18.64 6.71
CA TYR A 536 -46.34 -17.26 6.24
C TYR A 536 -45.12 -17.10 5.33
N LEU A 537 -43.97 -17.63 5.77
CA LEU A 537 -42.75 -17.58 4.97
C LEU A 537 -42.92 -18.35 3.65
N LEU A 538 -43.55 -19.53 3.67
CA LEU A 538 -43.78 -20.33 2.47
C LEU A 538 -44.68 -19.60 1.46
N LEU A 539 -45.77 -18.98 1.91
CA LEU A 539 -46.67 -18.22 1.05
C LEU A 539 -45.93 -17.04 0.40
N TYR A 540 -45.12 -16.33 1.18
CA TYR A 540 -44.31 -15.24 0.67
C TYR A 540 -43.29 -15.75 -0.37
N GLU A 541 -42.53 -16.79 -0.05
CA GLU A 541 -41.52 -17.38 -0.94
C GLU A 541 -42.11 -17.85 -2.28
N MET A 542 -43.30 -18.46 -2.26
CA MET A 542 -44.00 -18.88 -3.48
C MET A 542 -44.51 -17.72 -4.34
N SER A 543 -44.63 -16.53 -3.76
CA SER A 543 -45.14 -15.32 -4.43
C SER A 543 -44.03 -14.43 -4.99
N LEU A 544 -42.77 -14.69 -4.63
CA LEU A 544 -41.63 -13.89 -5.11
C LEU A 544 -41.31 -14.23 -6.58
N PRO A 545 -41.03 -13.22 -7.42
CA PRO A 545 -40.62 -13.44 -8.80
C PRO A 545 -39.17 -13.95 -8.87
N TYR A 546 -38.78 -14.42 -10.05
CA TYR A 546 -37.43 -14.91 -10.32
C TYR A 546 -36.36 -13.88 -9.93
N GLY A 547 -35.31 -14.34 -9.24
CA GLY A 547 -34.18 -13.52 -8.79
C GLY A 547 -34.46 -12.64 -7.57
N LEU A 548 -35.70 -12.56 -7.09
CA LEU A 548 -36.06 -11.92 -5.82
C LEU A 548 -36.30 -12.91 -4.67
N ASP A 549 -35.93 -14.17 -4.85
CA ASP A 549 -36.03 -15.22 -3.84
C ASP A 549 -35.21 -14.93 -2.57
N LEU A 550 -35.40 -15.75 -1.55
CA LEU A 550 -34.81 -15.56 -0.22
C LEU A 550 -33.48 -16.26 -0.02
N ASN A 551 -32.86 -16.86 -1.06
CA ASN A 551 -31.56 -17.52 -0.91
C ASN A 551 -30.45 -16.54 -0.46
N ASN A 552 -30.68 -15.23 -0.59
CA ASN A 552 -29.81 -14.19 -0.06
C ASN A 552 -29.99 -13.91 1.45
N GLN A 553 -30.94 -14.56 2.13
CA GLN A 553 -31.29 -14.33 3.53
C GLN A 553 -31.47 -15.63 4.32
N ILE A 554 -31.86 -16.73 3.68
CA ILE A 554 -32.03 -18.04 4.31
C ILE A 554 -31.27 -19.10 3.53
N ASN A 555 -30.83 -20.14 4.22
CA ASN A 555 -30.23 -21.31 3.57
C ASN A 555 -31.32 -22.33 3.17
N VAL A 556 -30.96 -23.28 2.29
CA VAL A 556 -31.89 -24.23 1.66
C VAL A 556 -32.73 -25.03 2.67
N ASP A 557 -32.14 -25.49 3.77
CA ASP A 557 -32.84 -26.29 4.79
C ASP A 557 -33.51 -25.45 5.88
N LYS A 558 -33.44 -24.12 5.76
CA LYS A 558 -34.01 -23.12 6.68
C LYS A 558 -33.53 -23.30 8.12
N SER A 559 -32.27 -23.69 8.30
CA SER A 559 -31.57 -23.77 9.60
C SER A 559 -30.74 -22.54 9.92
N SER A 560 -30.56 -21.62 8.97
CA SER A 560 -29.74 -20.43 9.15
C SER A 560 -30.37 -19.20 8.49
N ILE A 561 -30.17 -18.04 9.11
CA ILE A 561 -30.57 -16.73 8.58
C ILE A 561 -29.34 -15.84 8.44
N LYS A 562 -29.29 -15.00 7.39
CA LYS A 562 -28.31 -13.93 7.22
C LYS A 562 -29.01 -12.59 7.44
N LEU A 563 -28.49 -11.81 8.38
CA LEU A 563 -28.80 -10.39 8.53
C LEU A 563 -27.72 -9.58 7.83
N VAL A 564 -28.10 -8.43 7.28
CA VAL A 564 -27.13 -7.45 6.77
C VAL A 564 -27.34 -6.15 7.53
N VAL A 565 -26.31 -5.70 8.23
CA VAL A 565 -26.30 -4.38 8.86
C VAL A 565 -25.46 -3.44 8.01
N THR A 566 -26.04 -2.30 7.63
CA THR A 566 -25.35 -1.19 6.98
C THR A 566 -25.03 -0.15 8.04
N ILE A 567 -23.79 0.30 8.02
CA ILE A 567 -23.22 1.22 9.01
C ILE A 567 -22.47 2.35 8.30
N ASP A 568 -22.17 3.41 9.05
CA ASP A 568 -21.26 4.47 8.63
C ASP A 568 -19.92 3.90 8.10
N ASN A 569 -19.17 4.69 7.33
CA ASN A 569 -17.81 4.29 6.92
C ASN A 569 -16.86 4.36 8.12
N LEU A 570 -16.84 3.29 8.92
CA LEU A 570 -16.07 3.17 10.14
C LEU A 570 -14.59 2.83 9.91
N GLY A 571 -13.78 3.26 10.86
CA GLY A 571 -12.40 2.83 11.02
C GLY A 571 -12.26 1.42 11.58
N SER A 572 -11.04 0.88 11.54
CA SER A 572 -10.78 -0.50 11.97
C SER A 572 -11.12 -0.77 13.43
N VAL A 573 -10.83 0.19 14.31
CA VAL A 573 -11.03 0.04 15.76
C VAL A 573 -12.52 0.01 16.07
N GLU A 574 -13.28 0.92 15.49
CA GLU A 574 -14.73 1.04 15.67
C GLU A 574 -15.45 -0.19 15.09
N LEU A 575 -15.00 -0.69 13.94
CA LEU A 575 -15.57 -1.86 13.28
C LEU A 575 -15.34 -3.15 14.07
N VAL A 576 -14.12 -3.36 14.57
CA VAL A 576 -13.78 -4.51 15.44
C VAL A 576 -14.48 -4.41 16.79
N ASP A 577 -14.67 -3.21 17.34
CA ASP A 577 -15.48 -3.02 18.56
C ASP A 577 -16.94 -3.41 18.34
N LEU A 578 -17.56 -2.99 17.23
CA LEU A 578 -18.93 -3.39 16.89
C LEU A 578 -19.05 -4.91 16.72
N GLU A 579 -18.10 -5.55 16.04
CA GLU A 579 -18.04 -7.00 15.91
C GLU A 579 -17.98 -7.70 17.28
N ASN A 580 -17.11 -7.23 18.18
CA ASN A 580 -17.01 -7.77 19.54
C ASN A 580 -18.32 -7.59 20.32
N ARG A 581 -18.97 -6.42 20.19
CA ARG A 581 -20.30 -6.17 20.79
C ARG A 581 -21.37 -7.13 20.25
N ILE A 582 -21.34 -7.46 18.96
CA ILE A 582 -22.23 -8.45 18.35
C ILE A 582 -22.03 -9.84 18.99
N TYR A 583 -20.79 -10.32 19.08
CA TYR A 583 -20.49 -11.61 19.70
C TYR A 583 -20.84 -11.65 21.19
N ASP A 584 -20.56 -10.59 21.93
CA ASP A 584 -20.89 -10.47 23.35
C ASP A 584 -22.42 -10.48 23.57
N TRP A 585 -23.18 -9.82 22.70
CA TRP A 585 -24.64 -9.84 22.75
C TRP A 585 -25.20 -11.26 22.60
N PHE A 586 -24.70 -12.03 21.62
CA PHE A 586 -25.15 -13.41 21.41
C PHE A 586 -24.69 -14.34 22.53
N LYS A 587 -23.51 -14.14 23.08
CA LYS A 587 -23.04 -14.89 24.25
C LYS A 587 -23.96 -14.70 25.47
N ALA A 588 -24.57 -13.53 25.61
CA ALA A 588 -25.48 -13.22 26.72
C ALA A 588 -26.96 -13.63 26.45
N ASN A 589 -27.44 -13.49 25.21
CA ASN A 589 -28.87 -13.58 24.89
C ASN A 589 -29.25 -14.77 24.00
N GLY A 590 -28.27 -15.43 23.36
CA GLY A 590 -28.50 -16.45 22.33
C GLY A 590 -27.37 -17.45 22.21
N SER A 591 -26.75 -17.87 23.32
CA SER A 591 -25.53 -18.70 23.35
C SER A 591 -25.69 -20.10 22.74
N GLN A 592 -26.92 -20.48 22.39
CA GLN A 592 -27.27 -21.73 21.72
C GLN A 592 -27.17 -21.66 20.19
N TYR A 593 -26.95 -20.46 19.63
CA TYR A 593 -26.83 -20.22 18.20
C TYR A 593 -25.38 -19.94 17.82
N ASP A 594 -24.94 -20.53 16.71
CA ASP A 594 -23.65 -20.21 16.13
C ASP A 594 -23.79 -18.94 15.29
N VAL A 595 -22.91 -17.96 15.55
CA VAL A 595 -22.93 -16.66 14.88
C VAL A 595 -21.62 -16.43 14.17
N LEU A 596 -21.72 -15.92 12.95
CA LEU A 596 -20.59 -15.59 12.11
C LEU A 596 -20.83 -14.22 11.48
N ALA A 597 -19.98 -13.25 11.81
CA ALA A 597 -19.99 -11.93 11.19
C ALA A 597 -18.82 -11.81 10.21
N SER A 598 -19.07 -11.36 9.00
CA SER A 598 -18.00 -11.06 8.03
C SER A 598 -18.41 -10.03 6.99
N SER A 599 -17.42 -9.29 6.49
CA SER A 599 -17.51 -8.42 5.33
C SER A 599 -16.12 -8.02 4.83
N PRO A 600 -15.98 -7.52 3.59
CA PRO A 600 -14.70 -7.00 3.10
C PRO A 600 -14.11 -5.93 4.03
N SER A 601 -14.92 -4.99 4.53
CA SER A 601 -14.44 -3.97 5.47
C SER A 601 -13.94 -4.56 6.79
N LEU A 602 -14.63 -5.58 7.32
CA LEU A 602 -14.21 -6.26 8.56
C LEU A 602 -12.91 -7.04 8.37
N MET A 603 -12.75 -7.67 7.21
CA MET A 603 -11.49 -8.32 6.82
C MET A 603 -10.34 -7.30 6.79
N PHE A 604 -10.54 -6.13 6.16
CA PHE A 604 -9.54 -5.06 6.13
C PHE A 604 -9.22 -4.47 7.51
N ALA A 605 -10.22 -4.34 8.40
CA ALA A 605 -10.00 -3.88 9.76
C ALA A 605 -9.07 -4.81 10.55
N HIS A 606 -9.34 -6.12 10.51
CA HIS A 606 -8.50 -7.12 11.18
C HIS A 606 -7.09 -7.16 10.61
N ILE A 607 -6.95 -7.20 9.27
CA ILE A 607 -5.61 -7.29 8.66
C ILE A 607 -4.81 -6.01 8.88
N GLY A 608 -5.45 -4.84 8.95
CA GLY A 608 -4.80 -3.57 9.30
C GLY A 608 -4.17 -3.62 10.69
N GLU A 609 -4.93 -4.09 11.70
CA GLU A 609 -4.46 -4.23 13.07
C GLU A 609 -3.35 -5.29 13.20
N THR A 610 -3.58 -6.50 12.67
CA THR A 610 -2.60 -7.59 12.80
C THR A 610 -1.33 -7.28 12.02
N ASN A 611 -1.44 -6.67 10.83
CA ASN A 611 -0.27 -6.27 10.06
C ASN A 611 0.54 -5.18 10.79
N MET A 612 -0.11 -4.22 11.44
CA MET A 612 0.60 -3.24 12.26
C MET A 612 1.36 -3.91 13.41
N ALA A 613 0.70 -4.82 14.13
CA ALA A 613 1.31 -5.55 15.23
C ALA A 613 2.51 -6.39 14.75
N SER A 614 2.37 -7.05 13.59
CA SER A 614 3.44 -7.80 12.93
C SER A 614 4.61 -6.91 12.51
N MET A 615 4.36 -5.76 11.89
CA MET A 615 5.44 -4.81 11.52
C MET A 615 6.14 -4.22 12.74
N LEU A 616 5.41 -3.91 13.82
CA LEU A 616 6.01 -3.41 15.05
C LEU A 616 6.82 -4.48 15.79
N SER A 617 6.33 -5.73 15.82
CA SER A 617 7.03 -6.84 16.47
C SER A 617 8.30 -7.28 15.73
N THR A 618 8.41 -7.00 14.42
CA THR A 618 9.62 -7.29 13.62
C THR A 618 10.71 -6.22 13.74
N LEU A 619 10.41 -5.04 14.28
CA LEU A 619 11.38 -3.96 14.48
C LEU A 619 12.66 -4.40 15.24
N PRO A 620 12.58 -5.06 16.41
CA PRO A 620 13.77 -5.47 17.15
C PRO A 620 14.61 -6.49 16.36
N ILE A 621 13.96 -7.41 15.65
CA ILE A 621 14.63 -8.43 14.82
C ILE A 621 15.40 -7.75 13.70
N THR A 622 14.75 -6.82 13.00
CA THR A 622 15.35 -6.01 11.92
C THR A 622 16.57 -5.24 12.42
N LEU A 623 16.46 -4.59 13.58
CA LEU A 623 17.57 -3.86 14.20
C LEU A 623 18.74 -4.78 14.55
N ILE A 624 18.48 -5.96 15.11
CA ILE A 624 19.53 -6.94 15.43
C ILE A 624 20.24 -7.39 14.15
N LEU A 625 19.49 -7.69 13.08
CA LEU A 625 20.07 -8.15 11.81
C LEU A 625 20.91 -7.07 11.14
N ILE A 626 20.40 -5.84 11.05
CA ILE A 626 21.14 -4.70 10.51
C ILE A 626 22.39 -4.42 11.34
N SER A 627 22.27 -4.45 12.67
CA SER A 627 23.40 -4.27 13.58
C SER A 627 24.46 -5.35 13.40
N ALA A 628 24.05 -6.61 13.30
CA ALA A 628 24.95 -7.73 13.06
C ALA A 628 25.70 -7.57 11.73
N LEU A 629 24.98 -7.17 10.67
CA LEU A 629 25.58 -6.90 9.38
C LEU A 629 26.57 -5.73 9.43
N MET A 630 26.24 -4.65 10.15
CA MET A 630 27.11 -3.49 10.35
C MET A 630 28.37 -3.85 11.14
N ILE A 631 28.25 -4.67 12.18
CA ILE A 631 29.38 -5.15 12.98
C ILE A 631 30.31 -5.99 12.11
N PHE A 632 29.75 -6.90 11.30
CA PHE A 632 30.50 -7.73 10.37
C PHE A 632 31.21 -6.88 9.29
N ALA A 633 30.48 -5.97 8.67
CA ALA A 633 30.93 -5.05 7.64
C ALA A 633 32.10 -4.17 8.10
N LEU A 634 31.91 -3.45 9.21
CA LEU A 634 32.89 -2.54 9.75
C LEU A 634 33.99 -3.29 10.53
N ARG A 635 33.83 -4.59 10.80
CA ARG A 635 34.71 -5.35 11.71
C ARG A 635 34.92 -4.62 13.04
N SER A 636 33.86 -4.01 13.56
CA SER A 636 33.92 -3.20 14.78
C SER A 636 32.58 -3.24 15.51
N MET A 637 32.56 -3.93 16.64
CA MET A 637 31.36 -4.00 17.49
C MET A 637 30.95 -2.62 18.01
N ARG A 638 31.92 -1.77 18.35
CA ARG A 638 31.68 -0.42 18.85
C ARG A 638 30.96 0.47 17.83
N LEU A 639 31.48 0.52 16.59
CA LEU A 639 30.85 1.33 15.54
C LEU A 639 29.48 0.78 15.14
N GLY A 640 29.33 -0.54 15.10
CA GLY A 640 28.03 -1.18 14.84
C GLY A 640 26.99 -0.81 15.91
N VAL A 641 27.31 -0.91 17.20
CA VAL A 641 26.39 -0.51 18.28
C VAL A 641 26.10 0.99 18.26
N ILE A 642 27.11 1.83 17.98
CA ILE A 642 26.95 3.28 17.83
C ILE A 642 25.97 3.62 16.70
N SER A 643 25.94 2.84 15.62
CA SER A 643 25.06 3.08 14.47
C SER A 643 23.58 2.83 14.72
N ILE A 644 23.21 2.08 15.77
CA ILE A 644 21.81 1.72 16.04
C ILE A 644 20.96 2.96 16.29
N VAL A 645 21.43 3.86 17.16
CA VAL A 645 20.68 5.05 17.58
C VAL A 645 20.41 6.02 16.43
N PRO A 646 21.41 6.46 15.63
CA PRO A 646 21.17 7.33 14.49
C PRO A 646 20.34 6.67 13.38
N ASN A 647 20.35 5.33 13.26
CA ASN A 647 19.49 4.65 12.28
C ASN A 647 18.02 4.58 12.72
N MET A 648 17.73 4.57 14.03
CA MET A 648 16.35 4.58 14.55
C MET A 648 15.75 5.98 14.65
N ALA A 649 16.59 6.99 14.91
CA ALA A 649 16.15 8.37 15.14
C ALA A 649 15.26 8.94 14.01
N PRO A 650 15.55 8.72 12.72
CA PRO A 650 14.72 9.25 11.63
C PRO A 650 13.31 8.69 11.62
N ALA A 651 13.14 7.38 11.87
CA ALA A 651 11.82 6.77 11.98
C ALA A 651 11.06 7.32 13.20
N ILE A 652 11.71 7.45 14.36
CA ILE A 652 11.11 8.02 15.56
C ILE A 652 10.63 9.46 15.32
N ILE A 653 11.47 10.29 14.69
CA ILE A 653 11.11 11.67 14.38
C ILE A 653 10.00 11.71 13.32
N GLY A 654 10.10 10.89 12.28
CA GLY A 654 9.10 10.82 11.21
C GLY A 654 7.71 10.44 11.72
N PHE A 655 7.59 9.34 12.48
CA PHE A 655 6.31 8.92 13.07
C PHE A 655 5.83 9.87 14.17
N GLY A 656 6.74 10.52 14.90
CA GLY A 656 6.38 11.56 15.86
C GLY A 656 5.80 12.82 15.19
N LEU A 657 6.32 13.22 14.02
CA LEU A 657 5.77 14.30 13.22
C LEU A 657 4.48 13.89 12.51
N TRP A 658 4.39 12.65 12.05
CA TRP A 658 3.18 12.10 11.43
C TRP A 658 1.96 12.18 12.35
N ALA A 659 2.19 11.98 13.65
CA ALA A 659 1.18 12.14 14.68
C ALA A 659 0.52 13.53 14.70
N LEU A 660 1.26 14.58 14.30
CA LEU A 660 0.76 15.95 14.22
C LEU A 660 0.12 16.29 12.87
N LEU A 661 0.48 15.55 11.80
CA LEU A 661 -0.01 15.79 10.45
C LEU A 661 -1.36 15.10 10.21
N SER A 662 -1.44 13.81 10.49
CA SER A 662 -2.65 13.00 10.28
C SER A 662 -3.07 12.24 11.53
N GLY A 663 -2.12 11.70 12.31
CA GLY A 663 -2.42 10.87 13.47
C GLY A 663 -3.01 9.48 13.15
N GLU A 664 -3.22 9.16 11.88
CA GLU A 664 -3.75 7.87 11.43
C GLU A 664 -2.66 7.05 10.74
N ILE A 665 -2.59 5.75 11.05
CA ILE A 665 -1.70 4.81 10.40
C ILE A 665 -2.55 3.74 9.70
N ASN A 666 -2.54 3.77 8.37
CA ASN A 666 -3.19 2.77 7.51
C ASN A 666 -2.24 1.61 7.16
N LEU A 667 -2.76 0.62 6.43
CA LEU A 667 -2.01 -0.53 5.95
C LEU A 667 -0.73 -0.17 5.18
N GLY A 668 -0.70 0.93 4.43
CA GLY A 668 0.47 1.37 3.67
C GLY A 668 1.58 1.93 4.58
N LEU A 669 1.21 2.67 5.63
CA LEU A 669 2.15 3.25 6.58
C LEU A 669 2.78 2.22 7.52
N SER A 670 2.12 1.08 7.77
CA SER A 670 2.73 -0.03 8.51
C SER A 670 4.03 -0.51 7.86
N VAL A 671 4.08 -0.48 6.53
CA VAL A 671 5.25 -0.88 5.72
C VAL A 671 6.40 0.10 5.89
N VAL A 672 6.11 1.39 6.05
CA VAL A 672 7.13 2.45 6.17
C VAL A 672 8.06 2.18 7.35
N VAL A 673 7.55 1.56 8.42
CA VAL A 673 8.32 1.16 9.61
C VAL A 673 9.51 0.27 9.26
N THR A 674 9.30 -0.77 8.45
CA THR A 674 10.35 -1.75 8.07
C THR A 674 11.15 -1.28 6.85
N LEU A 675 10.46 -0.66 5.89
CA LEU A 675 11.05 -0.01 4.70
C LEU A 675 12.14 0.99 5.07
N THR A 676 11.81 1.94 5.95
CA THR A 676 12.70 3.06 6.26
C THR A 676 13.96 2.59 6.96
N LEU A 677 13.88 1.58 7.83
CA LEU A 677 15.08 0.99 8.44
C LEU A 677 16.04 0.39 7.40
N GLY A 678 15.52 -0.20 6.32
CA GLY A 678 16.36 -0.73 5.24
C GLY A 678 17.10 0.39 4.49
N ILE A 679 16.37 1.44 4.10
CA ILE A 679 16.86 2.54 3.26
C ILE A 679 17.76 3.51 4.04
N VAL A 680 17.36 3.90 5.25
CA VAL A 680 18.03 4.94 6.06
C VAL A 680 19.46 4.55 6.47
N VAL A 681 19.73 3.26 6.58
CA VAL A 681 21.04 2.77 7.02
C VAL A 681 22.14 3.03 5.97
N ASP A 682 21.77 3.22 4.71
CA ASP A 682 22.69 3.43 3.58
C ASP A 682 23.69 4.55 3.83
N ASP A 683 23.18 5.75 4.14
CA ASP A 683 23.98 6.96 4.33
C ASP A 683 24.95 6.79 5.53
N ALA A 684 24.46 6.20 6.62
CA ALA A 684 25.26 5.89 7.80
C ALA A 684 26.39 4.89 7.51
N VAL A 685 26.15 3.84 6.70
CA VAL A 685 27.19 2.87 6.31
C VAL A 685 28.30 3.55 5.52
N HIS A 686 27.91 4.36 4.52
CA HIS A 686 28.85 5.08 3.69
C HIS A 686 29.68 6.08 4.51
N PHE A 687 29.06 6.81 5.44
CA PHE A 687 29.74 7.73 6.35
C PHE A 687 30.70 7.00 7.30
N LEU A 688 30.21 5.96 8.00
CA LEU A 688 30.98 5.18 8.98
C LEU A 688 32.17 4.45 8.35
N SER A 689 32.02 3.94 7.13
CA SER A 689 33.11 3.29 6.40
C SER A 689 34.29 4.24 6.15
N LYS A 690 34.01 5.48 5.71
CA LYS A 690 35.08 6.49 5.51
C LYS A 690 35.64 7.00 6.83
N TYR A 691 34.79 7.22 7.84
CA TYR A 691 35.23 7.56 9.19
C TYR A 691 36.21 6.51 9.74
N GLN A 692 35.84 5.22 9.66
CA GLN A 692 36.69 4.14 10.14
C GLN A 692 38.02 4.06 9.38
N ARG A 693 38.00 4.27 8.05
CA ARG A 693 39.22 4.30 7.25
C ARG A 693 40.19 5.39 7.73
N ALA A 694 39.69 6.61 7.97
CA ALA A 694 40.50 7.69 8.51
C ALA A 694 41.05 7.39 9.91
N ARG A 695 40.23 6.78 10.78
CA ARG A 695 40.67 6.32 12.11
C ARG A 695 41.78 5.29 12.03
N LYS A 696 41.69 4.32 11.11
CA LYS A 696 42.75 3.32 10.86
C LYS A 696 44.05 3.93 10.30
N GLN A 697 43.96 5.07 9.61
CA GLN A 697 45.09 5.86 9.15
C GLN A 697 45.71 6.75 10.26
N GLY A 698 45.28 6.58 11.52
CA GLY A 698 45.83 7.30 12.67
C GLY A 698 45.24 8.69 12.91
N GLN A 699 44.19 9.08 12.17
CA GLN A 699 43.51 10.35 12.42
C GLN A 699 42.65 10.28 13.69
N ASN A 700 42.51 11.41 14.39
CA ASN A 700 41.60 11.50 15.55
C ASN A 700 40.12 11.58 15.10
N ALA A 701 39.17 11.52 16.04
CA ALA A 701 37.73 11.53 15.73
C ALA A 701 37.32 12.75 14.90
N GLU A 702 37.82 13.94 15.24
CA GLU A 702 37.47 15.18 14.57
C GLU A 702 37.99 15.22 13.13
N GLN A 703 39.23 14.78 12.92
CA GLN A 703 39.84 14.67 11.59
C GLN A 703 39.12 13.60 10.75
N ALA A 704 38.77 12.47 11.35
CA ALA A 704 38.04 11.41 10.66
C ALA A 704 36.62 11.83 10.25
N VAL A 705 35.92 12.63 11.07
CA VAL A 705 34.63 13.23 10.70
C VAL A 705 34.81 14.18 9.51
N ARG A 706 35.79 15.09 9.54
CA ARG A 706 36.09 15.98 8.41
C ARG A 706 36.40 15.20 7.14
N TYR A 707 37.18 14.13 7.25
CA TYR A 707 37.50 13.25 6.14
C TYR A 707 36.24 12.61 5.53
N ALA A 708 35.30 12.14 6.37
CA ALA A 708 34.05 11.56 5.91
C ALA A 708 33.19 12.59 5.14
N PHE A 709 33.03 13.81 5.68
CA PHE A 709 32.32 14.91 5.01
C PHE A 709 32.94 15.26 3.65
N HIS A 710 34.25 15.44 3.60
CA HIS A 710 34.97 15.78 2.36
C HIS A 710 34.87 14.68 1.30
N THR A 711 34.87 13.41 1.71
CA THR A 711 34.96 12.28 0.78
C THR A 711 33.60 11.82 0.27
N VAL A 712 32.59 11.77 1.15
CA VAL A 712 31.29 11.14 0.86
C VAL A 712 30.10 12.06 1.05
N GLY A 713 30.23 13.15 1.83
CA GLY A 713 29.10 14.03 2.13
C GLY A 713 28.34 14.53 0.90
N ARG A 714 29.04 14.91 -0.18
CA ARG A 714 28.40 15.33 -1.43
C ARG A 714 27.61 14.21 -2.10
N ALA A 715 28.08 12.96 -2.03
CA ALA A 715 27.34 11.83 -2.58
C ALA A 715 26.05 11.60 -1.79
N LEU A 716 26.12 11.61 -0.45
CA LEU A 716 24.97 11.45 0.45
C LEU A 716 23.89 12.51 0.16
N TRP A 717 24.27 13.79 0.09
CA TRP A 717 23.31 14.85 -0.23
C TRP A 717 22.61 14.64 -1.59
N ILE A 718 23.34 14.13 -2.59
CA ILE A 718 22.78 13.87 -3.93
C ILE A 718 21.81 12.69 -3.87
N THR A 719 22.20 11.59 -3.24
CA THR A 719 21.39 10.38 -3.15
C THR A 719 20.10 10.66 -2.38
N THR A 720 20.18 11.28 -1.21
CA THR A 720 18.99 11.65 -0.42
C THR A 720 18.04 12.55 -1.21
N ILE A 721 18.52 13.58 -1.91
CA ILE A 721 17.62 14.45 -2.71
C ILE A 721 16.89 13.67 -3.78
N VAL A 722 17.58 12.75 -4.48
CA VAL A 722 16.94 11.95 -5.52
C VAL A 722 15.91 11.00 -4.92
N LEU A 723 16.23 10.35 -3.79
CA LEU A 723 15.30 9.49 -3.08
C LEU A 723 14.08 10.27 -2.58
N VAL A 724 14.28 11.41 -1.92
CA VAL A 724 13.19 12.31 -1.46
C VAL A 724 12.33 12.74 -2.63
N ALA A 725 12.94 13.21 -3.73
CA ALA A 725 12.19 13.60 -4.92
C ALA A 725 11.38 12.43 -5.49
N GLY A 726 11.92 11.20 -5.43
CA GLY A 726 11.22 10.03 -5.92
C GLY A 726 10.05 9.56 -5.08
N PHE A 727 10.23 9.49 -3.76
CA PHE A 727 9.13 9.24 -2.85
C PHE A 727 8.11 10.39 -2.85
N THR A 728 8.50 11.62 -3.19
CA THR A 728 7.56 12.73 -3.42
C THR A 728 6.75 12.55 -4.71
N VAL A 729 7.31 11.94 -5.77
CA VAL A 729 6.49 11.55 -6.94
C VAL A 729 5.46 10.51 -6.52
N LEU A 730 5.85 9.52 -5.74
CA LEU A 730 4.91 8.53 -5.21
C LEU A 730 3.82 9.14 -4.33
N ALA A 731 4.16 10.19 -3.56
CA ALA A 731 3.23 10.96 -2.74
C ALA A 731 2.10 11.66 -3.53
N MET A 732 2.17 11.71 -4.86
CA MET A 732 1.15 12.32 -5.73
C MET A 732 0.05 11.34 -6.17
N SER A 733 0.19 10.04 -5.86
CA SER A 733 -0.80 9.00 -6.16
C SER A 733 -2.20 9.38 -5.65
N THR A 734 -3.23 9.02 -6.41
CA THR A 734 -4.63 9.12 -5.97
C THR A 734 -5.01 8.00 -4.99
N PHE A 735 -4.16 6.99 -4.86
CA PHE A 735 -4.30 5.90 -3.90
C PHE A 735 -3.52 6.23 -2.62
N ARG A 736 -4.24 6.51 -1.54
CA ARG A 736 -3.74 7.02 -0.25
C ARG A 736 -2.68 6.11 0.36
N LEU A 737 -2.76 4.78 0.21
CA LEU A 737 -1.70 3.87 0.69
C LEU A 737 -0.34 4.18 0.05
N ASN A 738 -0.33 4.44 -1.27
CA ASN A 738 0.89 4.81 -1.99
C ASN A 738 1.31 6.24 -1.65
N ALA A 739 0.34 7.16 -1.59
CA ALA A 739 0.60 8.57 -1.31
C ALA A 739 1.19 8.77 0.10
N ASP A 740 0.55 8.22 1.13
CA ASP A 740 0.98 8.33 2.53
C ASP A 740 2.34 7.64 2.73
N MET A 741 2.54 6.46 2.12
CA MET A 741 3.84 5.78 2.10
C MET A 741 4.93 6.67 1.47
N GLY A 742 4.64 7.32 0.34
CA GLY A 742 5.53 8.27 -0.33
C GLY A 742 5.87 9.48 0.56
N GLN A 743 4.86 10.11 1.17
CA GLN A 743 5.02 11.29 2.02
C GLN A 743 5.87 10.99 3.26
N LEU A 744 5.51 9.95 4.01
CA LEU A 744 6.24 9.59 5.23
C LEU A 744 7.65 9.11 4.90
N SER A 745 7.84 8.32 3.85
CA SER A 745 9.18 7.86 3.44
C SER A 745 10.07 9.02 3.00
N ALA A 746 9.56 9.96 2.20
CA ALA A 746 10.29 11.15 1.80
C ALA A 746 10.72 11.99 3.02
N MET A 747 9.82 12.16 3.99
CA MET A 747 10.10 12.86 5.24
C MET A 747 11.19 12.14 6.05
N VAL A 748 11.05 10.82 6.27
CA VAL A 748 12.01 10.02 7.05
C VAL A 748 13.39 10.00 6.38
N ILE A 749 13.47 9.85 5.06
CA ILE A 749 14.73 9.86 4.31
C ILE A 749 15.41 11.23 4.42
N PHE A 750 14.66 12.33 4.35
CA PHE A 750 15.24 13.65 4.54
C PHE A 750 15.77 13.84 5.97
N ILE A 751 15.00 13.41 6.98
CA ILE A 751 15.42 13.46 8.38
C ILE A 751 16.65 12.58 8.61
N ALA A 752 16.75 11.42 7.95
CA ALA A 752 17.92 10.54 8.02
C ALA A 752 19.21 11.24 7.65
N LEU A 753 19.22 11.97 6.54
CA LEU A 753 20.39 12.76 6.15
C LEU A 753 20.76 13.82 7.20
N VAL A 754 19.76 14.50 7.77
CA VAL A 754 19.98 15.49 8.84
C VAL A 754 20.59 14.82 10.07
N VAL A 755 20.06 13.67 10.48
CA VAL A 755 20.59 12.87 11.59
C VAL A 755 22.02 12.40 11.31
N ASP A 756 22.31 11.95 10.09
CA ASP A 756 23.65 11.48 9.71
C ASP A 756 24.69 12.58 9.59
N PHE A 757 24.28 13.81 9.26
CA PHE A 757 25.17 14.95 9.22
C PHE A 757 25.34 15.63 10.59
N VAL A 758 24.34 15.57 11.46
CA VAL A 758 24.35 16.34 12.71
C VAL A 758 24.59 15.44 13.92
N PHE A 759 23.76 14.42 14.07
CA PHE A 759 23.73 13.59 15.27
C PHE A 759 24.80 12.50 15.25
N LEU A 760 24.92 11.74 14.14
CA LEU A 760 25.91 10.66 14.00
C LEU A 760 27.35 11.14 14.27
N PRO A 761 27.85 12.26 13.71
CA PRO A 761 29.23 12.69 13.92
C PRO A 761 29.47 13.17 15.36
N ALA A 762 28.48 13.85 15.95
CA ALA A 762 28.53 14.28 17.35
C ALA A 762 28.61 13.07 18.30
N LEU A 763 27.85 12.01 18.01
CA LEU A 763 27.82 10.77 18.77
C LEU A 763 29.16 10.02 18.63
N LEU A 764 29.72 9.92 17.42
CA LEU A 764 31.05 9.34 17.17
C LEU A 764 32.14 10.08 17.95
N MET A 765 32.20 11.41 17.88
CA MET A 765 33.21 12.19 18.62
C MET A 765 33.09 12.04 20.14
N ARG A 766 31.89 11.77 20.66
CA ARG A 766 31.66 11.58 22.10
C ARG A 766 32.01 10.17 22.57
N PHE A 767 31.70 9.16 21.76
CA PHE A 767 31.71 7.75 22.18
C PHE A 767 32.73 6.88 21.46
N ASP A 768 33.47 7.35 20.45
CA ASP A 768 34.57 6.58 19.85
C ASP A 768 35.94 6.97 20.43
N THR A 769 36.33 6.25 21.48
CA THR A 769 37.64 6.36 22.15
C THR A 769 38.62 5.26 21.75
N ALA A 770 38.36 4.50 20.68
CA ALA A 770 39.19 3.34 20.34
C ALA A 770 40.56 3.77 19.77
N ASN A 771 41.64 3.15 20.26
CA ASN A 771 42.97 3.26 19.66
C ASN A 771 43.06 2.28 18.49
N TYR A 772 43.09 2.80 17.27
CA TYR A 772 43.33 1.99 16.07
C TYR A 772 44.85 1.87 15.90
N ALA A 773 45.37 0.64 15.78
CA ALA A 773 46.77 0.41 15.48
C ALA A 773 47.08 1.04 14.10
N GLN A 774 48.10 1.91 14.02
CA GLN A 774 48.54 2.49 12.77
C GLN A 774 48.99 1.37 11.82
N GLU A 775 48.40 1.30 10.62
CA GLU A 775 49.04 0.56 9.53
C GLU A 775 50.35 1.27 9.17
N ASN A 776 51.48 0.67 9.55
CA ASN A 776 52.82 1.21 9.29
C ASN A 776 53.07 1.33 7.77
N GLU A 777 53.01 2.54 7.23
CA GLU A 777 53.51 2.90 5.89
C GLU A 777 55.06 3.01 5.83
N SER A 778 55.79 2.62 6.88
CA SER A 778 57.25 2.77 7.00
C SER A 778 58.09 1.81 6.13
N LEU A 779 57.47 1.02 5.24
CA LEU A 779 58.20 0.14 4.29
C LEU A 779 58.37 0.75 2.89
N ILE A 780 57.89 1.98 2.63
CA ILE A 780 57.86 2.57 1.28
C ILE A 780 59.03 3.53 0.98
N SER A 781 59.80 3.97 1.99
CA SER A 781 60.82 5.02 1.78
C SER A 781 62.25 4.55 1.49
N THR A 782 62.52 3.25 1.31
CA THR A 782 63.91 2.73 1.12
C THR A 782 64.28 2.31 -0.31
N THR A 783 63.49 2.61 -1.33
CA THR A 783 63.79 2.17 -2.72
C THR A 783 64.05 3.27 -3.76
N ASN A 784 64.26 4.52 -3.34
CA ASN A 784 64.57 5.64 -4.27
C ASN A 784 65.92 6.32 -3.98
N SER A 785 67.01 5.56 -3.93
CA SER A 785 68.36 6.11 -4.08
C SER A 785 69.24 5.17 -4.91
N ILE A 786 69.03 5.16 -6.23
CA ILE A 786 70.02 4.64 -7.18
C ILE A 786 70.75 5.85 -7.76
N GLN A 787 72.04 5.98 -7.42
CA GLN A 787 72.98 6.92 -8.02
C GLN A 787 73.22 6.57 -9.51
N PRO A 788 73.46 7.57 -10.39
CA PRO A 788 73.81 7.31 -11.78
C PRO A 788 75.29 6.91 -11.92
N THR A 789 75.53 5.75 -12.51
CA THR A 789 76.86 5.24 -12.89
C THR A 789 77.38 5.91 -14.16
N THR A 790 78.63 6.36 -14.11
CA THR A 790 79.42 6.93 -15.21
C THR A 790 79.86 5.85 -16.21
N ALA A 791 79.77 6.15 -17.51
CA ALA A 791 80.18 5.29 -18.63
C ALA A 791 81.72 5.24 -18.83
N PRO A 792 82.29 4.13 -19.34
CA PRO A 792 83.70 4.07 -19.72
C PRO A 792 83.92 4.45 -21.19
N GLN A 793 84.98 5.23 -21.44
CA GLN A 793 85.53 5.53 -22.76
C GLN A 793 86.28 4.31 -23.32
N THR A 794 85.97 3.93 -24.56
CA THR A 794 86.77 3.00 -25.38
C THR A 794 87.92 3.74 -26.06
N GLN A 795 89.13 3.22 -25.90
CA GLN A 795 90.27 3.48 -26.80
C GLN A 795 90.19 2.54 -28.01
N SER A 796 90.78 3.02 -29.12
CA SER A 796 90.89 2.51 -30.50
C SER A 796 89.69 2.73 -31.41
#